data_AF-A0A444U7M6-F1
#
_entry.id   AF-A0A444U7M6-F1
#
_cell.length_a   1.000
_cell.length_b   1.000
_cell.length_c   1.000
_cell.angle_alpha   90.00
_cell.angle_beta   90.00
_cell.angle_gamma   90.00
#
_symmetry.space_group_name_H-M   'P 1'
#
loop_
_entity.id
_entity.type
_entity.pdbx_description
1 polymer ?
#
loop_
_entity_poly.entity_id
_entity_poly.type
_entity_poly.pdbx_seq_one_letter_code
_entity_poly.pdbx_strand_id
1 'polypeptide(L)'
;MVEHLVNAGYVRNETIRAAPYDWRIAPRYLHTMVEHLVNAGYVRNETIRAAPYDWRIAPNEQEEYFGKLKALVEEMYKEYERPVYLLGHSMGSNYILYFLNQQSQDWKDLYIKGFISLGAPWGGVIKPLRVLASGENDGIPLVSNIKIREEQRMTTTNPWMIPSDLAWPTDHVYISTPTYNYTYQDYQRFFNDIHFEDGWYMWNDTKDLLAGLPPPGVAVYCMYGTGLPTPVTYIYDDNFPNADPVDILYDDGDDTVGSRSMELCKLWVGKQKEPVHVIELNGTAHLDIVFSNISLTYIQEILQGNYEVPGDLGNQLEAKLDKPSVVHYMCSKKTEDYFTLWLNLELLLPLIIDCWIDNIRLVYNHTSKTTESPPGVDVRVPGFGQTFPLEYLDPSKRSMGIYFYMLVQAMVDWGYTRDDDVRGAPYDWRKAPNENHDYFVALKKMIEVMAENFGAPVVLIAHSMGNMYTLYFLNQQPQEWKDSYIKAYVALGPPWGGVAKTLHVLATGDNNRIPVISNLKIRYQQRTAVSTNWLLPYNNTWPADQVFVITPKGNYTLRDYQQFYNDINFRDGWLMRQNTEPLVYSLEAPRVAVHCLYGTGVDTPESFVYSEFPDKDPKVQFGDGDGTVNLVSAMQCRRWIRQQKQPVQLKELRGNEHIAMLSNLTTISYVKQVLFTP
;
A
#
# COMPACT_ATOMS: atom_id res chain seq x y z
N MET A 1 -30.58 1.10 -27.34
CA MET A 1 -31.77 1.66 -26.65
C MET A 1 -31.42 2.85 -25.76
N VAL A 2 -30.36 2.75 -24.95
CA VAL A 2 -29.87 3.82 -24.04
C VAL A 2 -29.39 5.08 -24.78
N GLU A 3 -28.67 4.93 -25.91
CA GLU A 3 -28.25 6.08 -26.75
C GLU A 3 -29.40 6.90 -27.34
N HIS A 4 -30.59 6.31 -27.49
CA HIS A 4 -31.74 6.98 -28.09
C HIS A 4 -32.49 7.89 -27.08
N LEU A 5 -32.35 7.61 -25.79
CA LEU A 5 -33.05 8.35 -24.72
C LEU A 5 -32.22 9.55 -24.21
N VAL A 6 -30.89 9.49 -24.30
CA VAL A 6 -29.98 10.60 -23.95
C VAL A 6 -30.11 11.77 -24.93
N ASN A 7 -30.28 11.47 -26.23
CA ASN A 7 -30.48 12.50 -27.26
C ASN A 7 -31.83 13.24 -27.14
N ALA A 8 -32.75 12.79 -26.28
CA ALA A 8 -34.10 13.36 -26.13
C ALA A 8 -34.26 14.34 -24.94
N GLY A 9 -33.21 14.58 -24.13
CA GLY A 9 -33.17 15.73 -23.20
C GLY A 9 -34.02 15.64 -21.90
N TYR A 10 -34.41 14.45 -21.45
CA TYR A 10 -35.26 14.29 -20.26
C TYR A 10 -34.46 14.16 -18.93
N VAL A 11 -34.24 15.31 -18.27
CA VAL A 11 -34.24 15.53 -16.79
C VAL A 11 -32.90 15.64 -16.02
N ARG A 12 -32.94 16.57 -15.03
CA ARG A 12 -31.89 17.10 -14.13
C ARG A 12 -31.93 16.49 -12.71
N ASN A 13 -30.85 16.76 -11.98
CA ASN A 13 -30.37 16.36 -10.63
C ASN A 13 -31.36 16.45 -9.43
N GLU A 14 -31.31 15.49 -8.48
CA GLU A 14 -30.89 15.67 -7.06
C GLU A 14 -31.16 14.46 -6.11
N THR A 15 -30.20 14.29 -5.17
CA THR A 15 -30.20 13.67 -3.81
C THR A 15 -30.23 12.16 -3.53
N ILE A 16 -29.42 11.83 -2.50
CA ILE A 16 -28.84 10.56 -2.03
C ILE A 16 -29.82 9.72 -1.18
N ARG A 17 -29.92 8.41 -1.45
CA ARG A 17 -30.29 7.33 -0.50
C ARG A 17 -29.58 6.02 -0.89
N ALA A 18 -29.28 5.20 0.13
CA ALA A 18 -28.55 3.93 0.12
C ALA A 18 -28.69 3.11 -1.18
N ALA A 19 -27.55 2.56 -1.65
CA ALA A 19 -27.36 1.97 -2.97
C ALA A 19 -28.31 0.79 -3.26
N PRO A 20 -29.16 0.96 -4.29
CA PRO A 20 -29.21 0.06 -5.42
C PRO A 20 -28.56 0.78 -6.60
N TYR A 21 -27.62 0.09 -7.26
CA TYR A 21 -27.02 0.39 -8.56
C TYR A 21 -27.51 1.70 -9.22
N ASP A 22 -26.80 2.82 -8.99
CA ASP A 22 -27.16 4.08 -9.65
C ASP A 22 -26.82 3.96 -11.14
N TRP A 23 -27.85 3.73 -11.96
CA TRP A 23 -27.74 3.62 -13.43
C TRP A 23 -27.05 4.84 -14.08
N ARG A 24 -26.92 5.97 -13.37
CA ARG A 24 -26.15 7.16 -13.79
C ARG A 24 -24.62 6.95 -13.75
N ILE A 25 -24.12 5.88 -13.11
CA ILE A 25 -22.68 5.57 -12.96
C ILE A 25 -22.13 4.74 -14.15
N ALA A 26 -22.97 3.95 -14.82
CA ALA A 26 -22.58 3.11 -15.97
C ALA A 26 -21.77 3.83 -17.08
N PRO A 27 -22.01 5.12 -17.41
CA PRO A 27 -21.21 5.85 -18.41
C PRO A 27 -19.74 6.10 -18.00
N ARG A 28 -19.35 5.82 -16.74
CA ARG A 28 -18.05 6.19 -16.15
C ARG A 28 -17.29 5.04 -15.47
N TYR A 29 -17.66 3.78 -15.74
CA TYR A 29 -17.17 2.56 -15.07
C TYR A 29 -15.66 2.52 -14.76
N LEU A 30 -14.79 2.87 -15.72
CA LEU A 30 -13.33 2.98 -15.49
C LEU A 30 -12.80 4.42 -15.64
N HIS A 31 -13.69 5.41 -15.80
CA HIS A 31 -13.29 6.78 -16.08
C HIS A 31 -12.43 7.34 -14.94
N THR A 32 -12.85 7.19 -13.69
CA THR A 32 -12.13 7.68 -12.51
C THR A 32 -10.74 7.06 -12.39
N MET A 33 -10.63 5.74 -12.60
CA MET A 33 -9.34 5.06 -12.60
C MET A 33 -8.43 5.57 -13.72
N VAL A 34 -8.94 5.70 -14.94
CA VAL A 34 -8.11 6.20 -16.05
C VAL A 34 -7.74 7.67 -15.84
N GLU A 35 -8.65 8.51 -15.33
CA GLU A 35 -8.32 9.90 -14.95
C GLU A 35 -7.23 9.94 -13.87
N HIS A 36 -7.32 9.09 -12.85
CA HIS A 36 -6.30 8.98 -11.82
C HIS A 36 -4.93 8.63 -12.41
N LEU A 37 -4.87 7.65 -13.31
CA LEU A 37 -3.62 7.28 -13.98
C LEU A 37 -3.13 8.37 -14.95
N VAL A 38 -4.03 9.06 -15.65
CA VAL A 38 -3.65 10.20 -16.50
C VAL A 38 -3.02 11.32 -15.67
N ASN A 39 -3.60 11.62 -14.51
CA ASN A 39 -3.03 12.56 -13.55
C ASN A 39 -1.68 12.08 -12.98
N ALA A 40 -1.44 10.78 -12.97
CA ALA A 40 -0.15 10.17 -12.61
C ALA A 40 0.89 10.15 -13.76
N GLY A 41 0.57 10.73 -14.92
CA GLY A 41 1.49 10.87 -16.06
C GLY A 41 1.30 9.84 -17.17
N TYR A 42 0.25 9.02 -17.11
CA TYR A 42 -0.11 8.14 -18.22
C TYR A 42 -0.91 8.89 -19.30
N VAL A 43 -0.90 8.38 -20.52
CA VAL A 43 -1.52 9.00 -21.69
C VAL A 43 -2.55 8.05 -22.28
N ARG A 44 -3.79 8.53 -22.40
CA ARG A 44 -4.91 7.77 -22.99
C ARG A 44 -4.56 7.39 -24.44
N ASN A 45 -4.87 6.16 -24.82
CA ASN A 45 -4.60 5.59 -26.15
C ASN A 45 -3.11 5.43 -26.50
N GLU A 46 -2.22 5.68 -25.56
CA GLU A 46 -0.76 5.54 -25.72
C GLU A 46 -0.25 4.57 -24.65
N THR A 47 -0.03 5.05 -23.43
CA THR A 47 0.48 4.24 -22.31
C THR A 47 -0.64 3.58 -21.49
N ILE A 48 -1.90 3.95 -21.72
CA ILE A 48 -3.09 3.21 -21.26
C ILE A 48 -3.93 2.87 -22.49
N ARG A 49 -4.12 1.57 -22.71
CA ARG A 49 -4.90 1.04 -23.83
C ARG A 49 -6.05 0.19 -23.31
N ALA A 50 -7.27 0.49 -23.76
CA ALA A 50 -8.43 -0.33 -23.47
C ALA A 50 -8.49 -1.53 -24.43
N ALA A 51 -8.85 -2.70 -23.91
CA ALA A 51 -9.09 -3.91 -24.69
C ALA A 51 -10.53 -4.41 -24.46
N PRO A 52 -11.54 -3.72 -25.02
CA PRO A 52 -12.94 -4.11 -24.86
C PRO A 52 -13.22 -5.45 -25.54
N TYR A 53 -13.99 -6.31 -24.87
CA TYR A 53 -14.45 -7.60 -25.39
C TYR A 53 -15.99 -7.65 -25.41
N ASP A 54 -16.55 -8.63 -26.12
CA ASP A 54 -18.00 -8.86 -26.08
C ASP A 54 -18.38 -9.55 -24.77
N TRP A 55 -18.84 -8.78 -23.78
CA TRP A 55 -19.16 -9.30 -22.45
C TRP A 55 -20.31 -10.32 -22.43
N ARG A 56 -21.04 -10.49 -23.55
CA ARG A 56 -22.12 -11.48 -23.67
C ARG A 56 -21.61 -12.89 -23.95
N ILE A 57 -20.41 -13.02 -24.51
CA ILE A 57 -19.89 -14.26 -25.10
C ILE A 57 -18.71 -14.78 -24.28
N ALA A 58 -18.76 -16.01 -23.77
CA ALA A 58 -17.69 -16.64 -22.99
C ALA A 58 -16.34 -16.74 -23.75
N PRO A 59 -15.20 -16.91 -23.04
CA PRO A 59 -13.86 -16.86 -23.66
C PRO A 59 -13.61 -17.84 -24.81
N ASN A 60 -14.21 -19.03 -24.79
CA ASN A 60 -14.00 -20.05 -25.83
C ASN A 60 -14.42 -19.62 -27.25
N GLU A 61 -15.28 -18.62 -27.37
CA GLU A 61 -15.78 -18.12 -28.67
C GLU A 61 -15.18 -16.76 -29.05
N GLN A 62 -14.13 -16.31 -28.35
CA GLN A 62 -13.53 -14.97 -28.54
C GLN A 62 -12.06 -15.01 -28.99
N GLU A 63 -11.70 -15.98 -29.83
CA GLU A 63 -10.34 -16.10 -30.38
C GLU A 63 -9.87 -14.81 -31.08
N GLU A 64 -10.75 -14.14 -31.84
CA GLU A 64 -10.41 -12.87 -32.49
C GLU A 64 -10.04 -11.77 -31.49
N TYR A 65 -10.76 -11.68 -30.36
CA TYR A 65 -10.45 -10.72 -29.30
C TYR A 65 -9.10 -11.02 -28.66
N PHE A 66 -8.81 -12.29 -28.33
CA PHE A 66 -7.53 -12.65 -27.74
C PHE A 66 -6.35 -12.44 -28.70
N GLY A 67 -6.57 -12.62 -30.01
CA GLY A 67 -5.61 -12.24 -31.05
C GLY A 67 -5.34 -10.73 -31.04
N LYS A 68 -6.38 -9.90 -30.94
CA LYS A 68 -6.25 -8.43 -30.82
C LYS A 68 -5.58 -8.00 -29.52
N LEU A 69 -5.91 -8.63 -28.39
CA LEU A 69 -5.27 -8.36 -27.10
C LEU A 69 -3.77 -8.68 -27.14
N LYS A 70 -3.40 -9.83 -27.70
CA LYS A 70 -1.99 -10.20 -27.90
C LYS A 70 -1.25 -9.19 -28.77
N ALA A 71 -1.83 -8.83 -29.92
CA ALA A 71 -1.24 -7.84 -30.82
C ALA A 71 -1.08 -6.47 -30.16
N LEU A 72 -2.05 -6.05 -29.33
CA LEU A 72 -1.99 -4.80 -28.57
C LEU A 72 -0.84 -4.81 -27.56
N VAL A 73 -0.66 -5.91 -26.83
CA VAL A 73 0.46 -6.08 -25.89
C VAL A 73 1.81 -6.00 -26.62
N GLU A 74 1.94 -6.70 -27.75
CA GLU A 74 3.17 -6.71 -28.56
C GLU A 74 3.45 -5.33 -29.18
N GLU A 75 2.42 -4.60 -29.63
CA GLU A 75 2.51 -3.23 -30.13
C GLU A 75 3.01 -2.28 -29.03
N MET A 76 2.40 -2.32 -27.85
CA MET A 76 2.80 -1.48 -26.71
C MET A 76 4.25 -1.77 -26.29
N TYR A 77 4.65 -3.04 -26.23
CA TYR A 77 6.02 -3.40 -25.93
C TYR A 77 6.99 -2.89 -26.99
N LYS A 78 6.64 -2.99 -28.28
CA LYS A 78 7.48 -2.51 -29.38
C LYS A 78 7.66 -0.99 -29.33
N GLU A 79 6.61 -0.24 -28.99
CA GLU A 79 6.64 1.22 -28.93
C GLU A 79 7.44 1.73 -27.72
N TYR A 80 7.28 1.09 -26.56
CA TYR A 80 7.83 1.60 -25.29
C TYR A 80 9.01 0.80 -24.74
N GLU A 81 9.38 -0.31 -25.38
CA GLU A 81 10.44 -1.26 -24.97
C GLU A 81 10.30 -1.71 -23.51
N ARG A 82 9.06 -1.85 -23.04
CA ARG A 82 8.73 -2.23 -21.66
C ARG A 82 7.60 -3.27 -21.61
N PRO A 83 7.70 -4.27 -20.72
CA PRO A 83 6.59 -5.19 -20.47
C PRO A 83 5.40 -4.46 -19.86
N VAL A 84 4.20 -4.91 -20.18
CA VAL A 84 2.93 -4.26 -19.82
C VAL A 84 2.30 -4.88 -18.58
N TYR A 85 1.54 -4.07 -17.85
CA TYR A 85 0.60 -4.59 -16.85
C TYR A 85 -0.75 -4.88 -17.51
N LEU A 86 -1.32 -6.04 -17.23
CA LEU A 86 -2.71 -6.34 -17.57
C LEU A 86 -3.57 -6.08 -16.33
N LEU A 87 -4.64 -5.30 -16.48
CA LEU A 87 -5.57 -4.98 -15.39
C LEU A 87 -6.98 -5.43 -15.76
N GLY A 88 -7.58 -6.25 -14.90
CA GLY A 88 -8.96 -6.72 -15.04
C GLY A 88 -9.78 -6.36 -13.81
N HIS A 89 -11.05 -6.01 -14.03
CA HIS A 89 -12.03 -5.88 -12.96
C HIS A 89 -13.16 -6.88 -13.17
N SER A 90 -13.61 -7.50 -12.07
CA SER A 90 -14.66 -8.51 -12.05
C SER A 90 -14.35 -9.62 -13.07
N MET A 91 -15.34 -10.00 -13.89
CA MET A 91 -15.20 -10.98 -14.98
C MET A 91 -14.04 -10.69 -15.94
N GLY A 92 -13.63 -9.43 -16.13
CA GLY A 92 -12.46 -9.09 -16.95
C GLY A 92 -11.16 -9.73 -16.45
N SER A 93 -11.06 -9.97 -15.14
CA SER A 93 -9.95 -10.71 -14.54
C SER A 93 -9.93 -12.18 -14.99
N ASN A 94 -11.09 -12.83 -15.09
CA ASN A 94 -11.21 -14.20 -15.58
C ASN A 94 -10.79 -14.30 -17.06
N TYR A 95 -11.14 -13.31 -17.88
CA TYR A 95 -10.67 -13.24 -19.28
C TYR A 95 -9.16 -13.09 -19.39
N ILE A 96 -8.54 -12.24 -18.55
CA ILE A 96 -7.09 -12.08 -18.53
C ILE A 96 -6.41 -13.36 -18.08
N LEU A 97 -6.95 -14.04 -17.06
CA LEU A 97 -6.43 -15.33 -16.62
C LEU A 97 -6.51 -16.37 -17.74
N TYR A 98 -7.67 -16.49 -18.41
CA TYR A 98 -7.84 -17.36 -19.56
C TYR A 98 -6.81 -17.05 -20.65
N PHE A 99 -6.64 -15.77 -21.01
CA PHE A 99 -5.67 -15.32 -21.99
C PHE A 99 -4.23 -15.72 -21.63
N LEU A 100 -3.79 -15.44 -20.39
CA LEU A 100 -2.44 -15.74 -19.91
C LEU A 100 -2.15 -17.25 -19.89
N ASN A 101 -3.15 -18.08 -19.58
CA ASN A 101 -3.01 -19.54 -19.57
C ASN A 101 -2.83 -20.14 -20.97
N GLN A 102 -3.21 -19.40 -22.03
CA GLN A 102 -3.00 -19.80 -23.42
C GLN A 102 -1.66 -19.30 -24.00
N GLN A 103 -0.90 -18.46 -23.27
CA GLN A 103 0.40 -17.97 -23.74
C GLN A 103 1.56 -18.83 -23.21
N SER A 104 2.63 -18.94 -24.01
CA SER A 104 3.87 -19.58 -23.55
C SER A 104 4.51 -18.77 -22.42
N GLN A 105 5.27 -19.44 -21.54
CA GLN A 105 5.98 -18.77 -20.46
C GLN A 105 7.00 -17.75 -20.99
N ASP A 106 7.74 -18.08 -22.05
CA ASP A 106 8.68 -17.16 -22.70
C ASP A 106 8.01 -15.87 -23.20
N TRP A 107 6.79 -15.97 -23.73
CA TRP A 107 6.03 -14.79 -24.15
C TRP A 107 5.64 -13.94 -22.95
N LYS A 108 5.16 -14.57 -21.87
CA LYS A 108 4.78 -13.87 -20.64
C LYS A 108 5.98 -13.16 -19.99
N ASP A 109 7.11 -13.85 -19.89
CA ASP A 109 8.34 -13.31 -19.30
C ASP A 109 8.88 -12.10 -20.08
N LEU A 110 8.67 -12.07 -21.41
CA LEU A 110 9.07 -10.96 -22.26
C LEU A 110 8.10 -9.78 -22.18
N TYR A 111 6.79 -10.05 -22.27
CA TYR A 111 5.80 -9.01 -22.54
C TYR A 111 5.00 -8.55 -21.31
N ILE A 112 4.92 -9.35 -20.25
CA ILE A 112 4.00 -9.08 -19.12
C ILE A 112 4.79 -8.76 -17.86
N LYS A 113 4.61 -7.54 -17.35
CA LYS A 113 5.24 -7.10 -16.10
C LYS A 113 4.48 -7.62 -14.88
N GLY A 114 3.16 -7.69 -14.99
CA GLY A 114 2.29 -8.23 -13.94
C GLY A 114 0.82 -8.19 -14.32
N PHE A 115 0.01 -8.92 -13.55
CA PHE A 115 -1.43 -9.00 -13.66
C PHE A 115 -2.07 -8.39 -12.41
N ILE A 116 -2.84 -7.31 -12.58
CA ILE A 116 -3.62 -6.66 -11.53
C ILE A 116 -5.07 -7.11 -11.67
N SER A 117 -5.56 -7.84 -10.68
CA SER A 117 -6.94 -8.32 -10.64
C SER A 117 -7.73 -7.58 -9.57
N LEU A 118 -8.90 -7.07 -9.94
CA LEU A 118 -9.79 -6.31 -9.07
C LEU A 118 -11.13 -7.06 -8.91
N GLY A 119 -11.42 -7.58 -7.72
CA GLY A 119 -12.71 -8.20 -7.37
C GLY A 119 -13.09 -9.40 -8.24
N ALA A 120 -12.15 -10.28 -8.58
CA ALA A 120 -12.40 -11.35 -9.53
C ALA A 120 -13.25 -12.51 -8.98
N PRO A 121 -14.32 -12.93 -9.66
CA PRO A 121 -15.10 -14.10 -9.29
C PRO A 121 -14.40 -15.39 -9.75
N TRP A 122 -13.27 -15.75 -9.13
CA TRP A 122 -12.47 -16.92 -9.55
C TRP A 122 -13.25 -18.23 -9.48
N GLY A 123 -14.09 -18.40 -8.45
CA GLY A 123 -14.94 -19.58 -8.25
C GLY A 123 -16.41 -19.35 -8.62
N GLY A 124 -16.69 -18.31 -9.40
CA GLY A 124 -18.04 -17.89 -9.77
C GLY A 124 -18.74 -17.04 -8.71
N VAL A 125 -19.97 -16.63 -9.02
CA VAL A 125 -20.83 -15.75 -8.21
C VAL A 125 -22.27 -16.25 -8.31
N ILE A 126 -23.07 -16.02 -7.27
CA ILE A 126 -24.43 -16.59 -7.16
C ILE A 126 -25.48 -15.74 -7.89
N LYS A 127 -25.21 -14.43 -8.09
CA LYS A 127 -26.11 -13.48 -8.79
C LYS A 127 -26.62 -14.01 -10.15
N PRO A 128 -25.80 -14.62 -11.04
CA PRO A 128 -26.27 -15.25 -12.27
C PRO A 128 -27.42 -16.25 -12.10
N LEU A 129 -27.49 -17.01 -11.00
CA LEU A 129 -28.60 -17.96 -10.77
C LEU A 129 -29.94 -17.22 -10.61
N ARG A 130 -29.97 -16.10 -9.87
CA ARG A 130 -31.17 -15.24 -9.78
C ARG A 130 -31.50 -14.61 -11.13
N VAL A 131 -30.49 -14.05 -11.80
CA VAL A 131 -30.62 -13.43 -13.12
C VAL A 131 -31.27 -14.40 -14.12
N LEU A 132 -30.85 -15.66 -14.13
CA LEU A 132 -31.38 -16.68 -15.04
C LEU A 132 -32.75 -17.19 -14.61
N ALA A 133 -33.05 -17.26 -13.31
CA ALA A 133 -34.35 -17.69 -12.80
C ALA A 133 -35.44 -16.61 -12.97
N SER A 134 -35.31 -15.49 -12.27
CA SER A 134 -36.34 -14.46 -12.14
C SER A 134 -36.01 -13.14 -12.84
N GLY A 135 -34.77 -12.97 -13.29
CA GLY A 135 -34.27 -11.72 -13.85
C GLY A 135 -33.89 -10.69 -12.78
N GLU A 136 -33.06 -9.72 -13.18
CA GLU A 136 -32.64 -8.59 -12.35
C GLU A 136 -32.58 -7.35 -13.24
N ASN A 137 -33.34 -6.31 -12.91
CA ASN A 137 -33.36 -5.06 -13.68
C ASN A 137 -32.31 -4.04 -13.20
N ASP A 138 -31.48 -4.40 -12.22
CA ASP A 138 -30.48 -3.55 -11.57
C ASP A 138 -31.05 -2.18 -11.16
N GLY A 139 -32.32 -2.16 -10.73
CA GLY A 139 -33.01 -0.95 -10.27
C GLY A 139 -33.47 0.00 -11.39
N ILE A 140 -33.39 -0.37 -12.67
CA ILE A 140 -33.82 0.47 -13.79
C ILE A 140 -35.36 0.65 -13.74
N PRO A 141 -35.86 1.88 -13.51
CA PRO A 141 -37.29 2.12 -13.42
C PRO A 141 -38.01 1.71 -14.72
N LEU A 142 -39.21 1.15 -14.59
CA LEU A 142 -40.09 0.75 -15.72
C LEU A 142 -39.57 -0.45 -16.55
N VAL A 143 -38.45 -1.08 -16.17
CA VAL A 143 -37.99 -2.35 -16.74
C VAL A 143 -38.40 -3.49 -15.81
N SER A 144 -39.13 -4.47 -16.35
CA SER A 144 -39.56 -5.65 -15.60
C SER A 144 -38.45 -6.70 -15.56
N ASN A 145 -38.19 -7.30 -14.40
CA ASN A 145 -37.24 -8.41 -14.21
C ASN A 145 -37.50 -9.56 -15.21
N ILE A 146 -38.76 -9.93 -15.42
CA ILE A 146 -39.14 -10.99 -16.36
C ILE A 146 -38.83 -10.63 -17.81
N LYS A 147 -39.00 -9.36 -18.20
CA LYS A 147 -38.68 -8.94 -19.57
C LYS A 147 -37.18 -8.90 -19.83
N ILE A 148 -36.39 -8.41 -18.86
CA ILE A 148 -34.93 -8.35 -19.01
C ILE A 148 -34.29 -9.73 -18.88
N ARG A 149 -34.91 -10.66 -18.15
CA ARG A 149 -34.48 -12.07 -18.05
C ARG A 149 -34.29 -12.72 -19.41
N GLU A 150 -35.23 -12.51 -20.34
CA GLU A 150 -35.15 -13.10 -21.68
C GLU A 150 -33.88 -12.64 -22.42
N GLU A 151 -33.49 -11.36 -22.26
CA GLU A 151 -32.23 -10.84 -22.78
C GLU A 151 -31.01 -11.39 -22.02
N GLN A 152 -31.11 -11.50 -20.70
CA GLN A 152 -30.04 -12.01 -19.84
C GLN A 152 -29.72 -13.49 -20.12
N ARG A 153 -30.72 -14.29 -20.49
CA ARG A 153 -30.59 -15.69 -20.92
C ARG A 153 -29.91 -15.85 -22.29
N MET A 154 -29.81 -14.79 -23.09
CA MET A 154 -29.08 -14.84 -24.38
C MET A 154 -27.56 -14.66 -24.25
N THR A 155 -27.03 -14.55 -23.02
CA THR A 155 -25.59 -14.38 -22.76
C THR A 155 -24.97 -15.67 -22.25
N THR A 156 -23.85 -16.10 -22.83
CA THR A 156 -23.14 -17.32 -22.40
C THR A 156 -22.25 -17.09 -21.18
N THR A 157 -21.93 -15.83 -20.87
CA THR A 157 -21.17 -15.44 -19.68
C THR A 157 -21.95 -15.61 -18.38
N ASN A 158 -23.28 -15.43 -18.38
CA ASN A 158 -24.11 -15.65 -17.19
C ASN A 158 -24.02 -17.12 -16.70
N PRO A 159 -24.32 -18.13 -17.54
CA PRO A 159 -24.06 -19.53 -17.17
C PRO A 159 -22.61 -19.76 -16.76
N TRP A 160 -21.62 -19.27 -17.51
CA TRP A 160 -20.19 -19.46 -17.18
C TRP A 160 -19.79 -18.97 -15.78
N MET A 161 -20.42 -17.90 -15.28
CA MET A 161 -20.11 -17.29 -13.98
C MET A 161 -20.86 -17.89 -12.79
N ILE A 162 -21.71 -18.89 -12.99
CA ILE A 162 -22.38 -19.62 -11.91
C ILE A 162 -21.33 -20.30 -10.99
N PRO A 163 -21.60 -20.46 -9.68
CA PRO A 163 -20.61 -20.98 -8.73
C PRO A 163 -20.07 -22.37 -9.08
N SER A 164 -18.78 -22.58 -8.84
CA SER A 164 -18.12 -23.89 -8.92
C SER A 164 -17.87 -24.50 -7.54
N ASP A 165 -17.57 -25.79 -7.53
CA ASP A 165 -17.14 -26.57 -6.35
C ASP A 165 -15.76 -26.16 -5.82
N LEU A 166 -15.08 -25.21 -6.47
CA LEU A 166 -13.81 -24.66 -6.02
C LEU A 166 -13.98 -23.65 -4.87
N ALA A 167 -15.01 -22.79 -4.93
CA ALA A 167 -15.27 -21.76 -3.91
C ALA A 167 -16.34 -22.19 -2.88
N TRP A 168 -17.16 -23.18 -3.21
CA TRP A 168 -18.36 -23.51 -2.44
C TRP A 168 -18.42 -24.99 -2.08
N PRO A 169 -18.86 -25.34 -0.86
CA PRO A 169 -19.17 -26.72 -0.50
C PRO A 169 -20.17 -27.34 -1.46
N THR A 170 -20.01 -28.63 -1.74
CA THR A 170 -20.90 -29.36 -2.66
C THR A 170 -22.34 -29.45 -2.18
N ASP A 171 -22.58 -29.29 -0.88
CA ASP A 171 -23.89 -29.26 -0.22
C ASP A 171 -24.43 -27.84 0.01
N HIS A 172 -23.74 -26.80 -0.45
CA HIS A 172 -24.22 -25.42 -0.35
C HIS A 172 -25.46 -25.21 -1.21
N VAL A 173 -26.51 -24.65 -0.61
CA VAL A 173 -27.78 -24.35 -1.30
C VAL A 173 -27.72 -22.94 -1.87
N TYR A 174 -27.77 -22.81 -3.19
CA TYR A 174 -27.76 -21.51 -3.87
C TYR A 174 -29.16 -20.94 -4.06
N ILE A 175 -30.12 -21.80 -4.39
CA ILE A 175 -31.54 -21.46 -4.55
C ILE A 175 -32.35 -22.40 -3.67
N SER A 176 -33.19 -21.86 -2.80
CA SER A 176 -34.14 -22.63 -1.99
C SER A 176 -35.56 -22.28 -2.40
N THR A 177 -36.39 -23.30 -2.66
CA THR A 177 -37.83 -23.16 -2.93
C THR A 177 -38.61 -24.04 -1.95
N PRO A 178 -39.94 -23.91 -1.86
CA PRO A 178 -40.74 -24.74 -0.95
C PRO A 178 -40.66 -26.25 -1.27
N THR A 179 -40.28 -26.61 -2.49
CA THR A 179 -40.28 -27.99 -2.98
C THR A 179 -38.88 -28.54 -3.27
N TYR A 180 -37.85 -27.70 -3.38
CA TYR A 180 -36.50 -28.15 -3.70
C TYR A 180 -35.38 -27.17 -3.28
N ASN A 181 -34.20 -27.71 -2.98
CA ASN A 181 -32.99 -26.94 -2.73
C ASN A 181 -31.97 -27.27 -3.82
N TYR A 182 -31.53 -26.26 -4.58
CA TYR A 182 -30.58 -26.43 -5.68
C TYR A 182 -29.16 -26.18 -5.19
N THR A 183 -28.30 -27.19 -5.34
CA THR A 183 -26.87 -27.15 -5.06
C THR A 183 -26.06 -27.19 -6.37
N TYR A 184 -24.73 -27.25 -6.27
CA TYR A 184 -23.84 -27.43 -7.42
C TYR A 184 -24.18 -28.68 -8.25
N GLN A 185 -24.66 -29.75 -7.60
CA GLN A 185 -25.00 -31.01 -8.26
C GLN A 185 -26.32 -30.93 -9.04
N ASP A 186 -27.11 -29.88 -8.82
CA ASP A 186 -28.48 -29.79 -9.32
C ASP A 186 -28.62 -28.85 -10.53
N TYR A 187 -27.54 -28.33 -11.11
CA TYR A 187 -27.67 -27.32 -12.18
C TYR A 187 -28.47 -27.79 -13.40
N GLN A 188 -28.35 -29.05 -13.83
CA GLN A 188 -29.16 -29.57 -14.92
C GLN A 188 -30.66 -29.52 -14.58
N ARG A 189 -31.01 -29.87 -13.35
CA ARG A 189 -32.37 -29.79 -12.86
C ARG A 189 -32.83 -28.35 -12.72
N PHE A 190 -32.00 -27.48 -12.16
CA PHE A 190 -32.27 -26.04 -12.05
C PHE A 190 -32.64 -25.45 -13.40
N PHE A 191 -31.83 -25.67 -14.45
CA PHE A 191 -32.10 -25.16 -15.79
C PHE A 191 -33.40 -25.70 -16.39
N ASN A 192 -33.74 -26.97 -16.15
CA ASN A 192 -35.02 -27.54 -16.54
C ASN A 192 -36.21 -26.91 -15.80
N ASP A 193 -36.10 -26.78 -14.47
CA ASP A 193 -37.14 -26.25 -13.59
C ASP A 193 -37.41 -24.75 -13.83
N ILE A 194 -36.44 -24.01 -14.40
CA ILE A 194 -36.62 -22.61 -14.85
C ILE A 194 -37.01 -22.47 -16.34
N HIS A 195 -37.25 -23.58 -17.02
CA HIS A 195 -37.55 -23.66 -18.46
C HIS A 195 -36.48 -22.97 -19.34
N PHE A 196 -35.21 -23.25 -19.07
CA PHE A 196 -34.07 -22.72 -19.82
C PHE A 196 -32.99 -23.80 -20.01
N GLU A 197 -33.33 -24.88 -20.70
CA GLU A 197 -32.43 -26.01 -20.95
C GLU A 197 -31.16 -25.61 -21.73
N ASP A 198 -31.25 -24.62 -22.64
CA ASP A 198 -30.07 -24.11 -23.35
C ASP A 198 -28.99 -23.60 -22.39
N GLY A 199 -29.39 -23.02 -21.26
CA GLY A 199 -28.46 -22.57 -20.21
C GLY A 199 -27.63 -23.69 -19.59
N TRP A 200 -28.17 -24.92 -19.52
CA TRP A 200 -27.40 -26.08 -19.07
C TRP A 200 -26.28 -26.42 -20.04
N TYR A 201 -26.57 -26.43 -21.35
CA TYR A 201 -25.56 -26.70 -22.37
C TYR A 201 -24.51 -25.57 -22.41
N MET A 202 -24.94 -24.30 -22.32
CA MET A 202 -24.02 -23.16 -22.21
C MET A 202 -23.08 -23.28 -21.02
N TRP A 203 -23.60 -23.64 -19.83
CA TRP A 203 -22.77 -23.88 -18.65
C TRP A 203 -21.83 -25.07 -18.87
N ASN A 204 -22.34 -26.19 -19.37
CA ASN A 204 -21.54 -27.40 -19.55
C ASN A 204 -20.39 -27.22 -20.56
N ASP A 205 -20.59 -26.38 -21.58
CA ASP A 205 -19.56 -26.08 -22.58
C ASP A 205 -18.49 -25.10 -22.07
N THR A 206 -18.78 -24.32 -21.02
CA THR A 206 -17.91 -23.23 -20.53
C THR A 206 -17.34 -23.44 -19.13
N LYS A 207 -17.90 -24.35 -18.32
CA LYS A 207 -17.49 -24.58 -16.92
C LYS A 207 -16.00 -24.90 -16.74
N ASP A 208 -15.39 -25.55 -17.73
CA ASP A 208 -14.02 -26.05 -17.63
C ASP A 208 -12.95 -25.07 -18.13
N LEU A 209 -13.34 -23.87 -18.61
CA LEU A 209 -12.40 -22.90 -19.20
C LEU A 209 -11.32 -22.41 -18.24
N LEU A 210 -11.59 -22.43 -16.94
CA LEU A 210 -10.65 -22.09 -15.87
C LEU A 210 -10.59 -23.17 -14.79
N ALA A 211 -10.93 -24.42 -15.13
CA ALA A 211 -10.95 -25.54 -14.18
C ALA A 211 -9.59 -25.69 -13.46
N GLY A 212 -9.65 -25.83 -12.14
CA GLY A 212 -8.47 -25.93 -11.28
C GLY A 212 -7.72 -24.61 -11.05
N LEU A 213 -8.21 -23.50 -11.61
CA LEU A 213 -7.67 -22.15 -11.45
C LEU A 213 -6.12 -22.11 -11.61
N PRO A 214 -5.58 -22.48 -12.79
CA PRO A 214 -4.13 -22.62 -12.96
C PRO A 214 -3.40 -21.27 -12.77
N PRO A 215 -2.19 -21.28 -12.17
CA PRO A 215 -1.43 -20.05 -11.93
C PRO A 215 -1.07 -19.34 -13.25
N PRO A 216 -1.19 -18.01 -13.32
CA PRO A 216 -0.95 -17.26 -14.57
C PRO A 216 0.54 -17.22 -14.97
N GLY A 217 1.46 -17.52 -14.05
CA GLY A 217 2.90 -17.55 -14.34
C GLY A 217 3.53 -16.16 -14.52
N VAL A 218 2.89 -15.10 -14.00
CA VAL A 218 3.41 -13.72 -13.96
C VAL A 218 3.22 -13.16 -12.56
N ALA A 219 3.87 -12.04 -12.22
CA ALA A 219 3.61 -11.37 -10.95
C ALA A 219 2.11 -11.00 -10.85
N VAL A 220 1.46 -11.35 -9.75
CA VAL A 220 0.02 -11.12 -9.55
C VAL A 220 -0.20 -10.13 -8.41
N TYR A 221 -1.10 -9.19 -8.62
CA TYR A 221 -1.64 -8.30 -7.60
C TYR A 221 -3.14 -8.54 -7.53
N CYS A 222 -3.55 -9.42 -6.62
CA CYS A 222 -4.94 -9.80 -6.40
C CYS A 222 -5.56 -8.88 -5.37
N MET A 223 -6.44 -7.99 -5.80
CA MET A 223 -7.13 -7.01 -4.97
C MET A 223 -8.62 -7.32 -4.96
N TYR A 224 -9.26 -7.38 -3.79
CA TYR A 224 -10.70 -7.64 -3.70
C TYR A 224 -11.33 -7.08 -2.43
N GLY A 225 -12.62 -6.75 -2.48
CA GLY A 225 -13.37 -6.26 -1.33
C GLY A 225 -13.76 -7.38 -0.36
N THR A 226 -13.88 -7.05 0.93
CA THR A 226 -14.38 -7.94 1.98
C THR A 226 -15.23 -7.14 2.98
N GLY A 227 -15.92 -7.80 3.90
CA GLY A 227 -16.63 -7.14 5.01
C GLY A 227 -18.01 -6.58 4.68
N LEU A 228 -18.53 -6.79 3.47
CA LEU A 228 -19.88 -6.38 3.07
C LEU A 228 -20.80 -7.61 2.97
N PRO A 229 -22.08 -7.49 3.38
CA PRO A 229 -23.06 -8.56 3.18
C PRO A 229 -23.25 -8.85 1.69
N THR A 230 -22.86 -10.05 1.27
CA THR A 230 -22.97 -10.51 -0.13
C THR A 230 -23.91 -11.71 -0.23
N PRO A 231 -24.86 -11.73 -1.19
CA PRO A 231 -25.81 -12.83 -1.35
C PRO A 231 -25.13 -14.20 -1.54
N VAL A 232 -25.56 -15.18 -0.74
CA VAL A 232 -25.09 -16.57 -0.80
C VAL A 232 -26.19 -17.61 -1.00
N THR A 233 -27.46 -17.24 -0.77
CA THR A 233 -28.62 -18.08 -1.08
C THR A 233 -29.81 -17.19 -1.38
N TYR A 234 -30.53 -17.48 -2.47
CA TYR A 234 -31.83 -16.86 -2.73
C TYR A 234 -32.95 -17.81 -2.34
N ILE A 235 -33.88 -17.34 -1.51
CA ILE A 235 -35.03 -18.10 -1.01
C ILE A 235 -36.28 -17.61 -1.74
N TYR A 236 -37.01 -18.53 -2.37
CA TYR A 236 -38.24 -18.26 -3.09
C TYR A 236 -39.44 -18.92 -2.40
N ASP A 237 -40.62 -18.40 -2.70
CA ASP A 237 -41.90 -19.03 -2.41
C ASP A 237 -42.39 -19.87 -3.61
N ASP A 238 -43.67 -20.21 -3.63
CA ASP A 238 -44.31 -21.00 -4.68
C ASP A 238 -44.35 -20.30 -6.06
N ASN A 239 -43.94 -19.02 -6.15
CA ASN A 239 -43.92 -18.26 -7.41
C ASN A 239 -42.60 -18.42 -8.19
N PHE A 240 -41.63 -19.20 -7.70
CA PHE A 240 -40.41 -19.54 -8.44
C PHE A 240 -40.75 -20.17 -9.82
N PRO A 241 -40.06 -19.79 -10.91
CA PRO A 241 -38.96 -18.82 -11.00
C PRO A 241 -39.42 -17.41 -11.44
N ASN A 242 -40.72 -17.11 -11.46
CA ASN A 242 -41.28 -15.92 -12.13
C ASN A 242 -41.59 -14.74 -11.19
N ALA A 243 -41.08 -14.78 -9.96
CA ALA A 243 -41.13 -13.68 -8.99
C ALA A 243 -39.75 -13.50 -8.37
N ASP A 244 -39.52 -12.38 -7.68
CA ASP A 244 -38.28 -12.17 -6.93
C ASP A 244 -38.18 -13.10 -5.71
N PRO A 245 -36.94 -13.39 -5.23
CA PRO A 245 -36.74 -14.07 -3.95
C PRO A 245 -37.50 -13.35 -2.81
N VAL A 246 -38.12 -14.13 -1.93
CA VAL A 246 -38.78 -13.60 -0.72
C VAL A 246 -37.80 -13.32 0.41
N ASP A 247 -36.63 -13.95 0.38
CA ASP A 247 -35.54 -13.72 1.33
C ASP A 247 -34.17 -14.04 0.71
N ILE A 248 -33.10 -13.51 1.29
CA ILE A 248 -31.72 -13.67 0.82
C ILE A 248 -30.82 -13.93 2.03
N LEU A 249 -30.04 -15.00 1.98
CA LEU A 249 -28.95 -15.22 2.95
C LEU A 249 -27.69 -14.52 2.46
N TYR A 250 -26.96 -13.91 3.38
CA TYR A 250 -25.74 -13.16 3.10
C TYR A 250 -24.55 -13.77 3.85
N ASP A 251 -23.36 -13.66 3.28
CA ASP A 251 -22.06 -13.96 3.89
C ASP A 251 -21.07 -12.85 3.52
N ASP A 252 -19.80 -12.99 3.92
CA ASP A 252 -18.74 -12.04 3.63
C ASP A 252 -18.41 -11.93 2.13
N GLY A 253 -18.24 -10.70 1.66
CA GLY A 253 -17.78 -10.38 0.30
C GLY A 253 -17.73 -8.88 0.06
N ASP A 254 -17.89 -8.48 -1.20
CA ASP A 254 -17.82 -7.08 -1.61
C ASP A 254 -19.18 -6.49 -2.03
N ASP A 255 -20.30 -7.06 -1.61
CA ASP A 255 -21.70 -6.81 -2.05
C ASP A 255 -22.17 -7.56 -3.31
N THR A 256 -21.23 -8.09 -4.11
CA THR A 256 -21.55 -8.77 -5.38
C THR A 256 -20.92 -10.16 -5.43
N VAL A 257 -19.62 -10.26 -5.16
CA VAL A 257 -18.85 -11.49 -5.19
C VAL A 257 -18.48 -11.88 -3.75
N GLY A 258 -18.68 -13.14 -3.39
CA GLY A 258 -18.34 -13.63 -2.05
C GLY A 258 -16.83 -13.74 -1.86
N SER A 259 -16.34 -13.47 -0.65
CA SER A 259 -14.90 -13.54 -0.33
C SER A 259 -14.29 -14.90 -0.67
N ARG A 260 -15.05 -15.99 -0.48
CA ARG A 260 -14.64 -17.36 -0.84
C ARG A 260 -14.25 -17.52 -2.31
N SER A 261 -14.90 -16.78 -3.20
CA SER A 261 -14.60 -16.79 -4.63
C SER A 261 -13.40 -15.92 -4.94
N MET A 262 -13.33 -14.70 -4.40
CA MET A 262 -12.26 -13.76 -4.69
C MET A 262 -10.91 -14.14 -4.08
N GLU A 263 -10.90 -14.80 -2.92
CA GLU A 263 -9.68 -15.16 -2.22
C GLU A 263 -8.93 -16.35 -2.87
N LEU A 264 -9.53 -17.05 -3.84
CA LEU A 264 -8.90 -18.22 -4.47
C LEU A 264 -7.58 -17.91 -5.18
N CYS A 265 -7.28 -16.64 -5.49
CA CYS A 265 -5.95 -16.25 -5.95
C CYS A 265 -4.84 -16.54 -4.92
N LYS A 266 -5.17 -16.70 -3.62
CA LYS A 266 -4.25 -17.18 -2.58
C LYS A 266 -3.68 -18.56 -2.91
N LEU A 267 -4.41 -19.39 -3.68
CA LEU A 267 -3.94 -20.71 -4.12
C LEU A 267 -2.70 -20.64 -5.01
N TRP A 268 -2.43 -19.51 -5.65
CA TRP A 268 -1.25 -19.32 -6.50
C TRP A 268 0.03 -19.03 -5.70
N VAL A 269 -0.09 -18.66 -4.42
CA VAL A 269 1.07 -18.36 -3.55
C VAL A 269 1.98 -19.60 -3.46
N GLY A 270 3.23 -19.45 -3.90
CA GLY A 270 4.21 -20.54 -3.92
C GLY A 270 3.97 -21.62 -4.99
N LYS A 271 2.98 -21.46 -5.88
CA LYS A 271 2.73 -22.37 -7.02
C LYS A 271 3.35 -21.92 -8.34
N GLN A 272 3.88 -20.71 -8.37
CA GLN A 272 4.58 -20.13 -9.50
C GLN A 272 5.85 -19.41 -9.02
N LYS A 273 6.78 -19.15 -9.95
CA LYS A 273 8.05 -18.47 -9.66
C LYS A 273 7.84 -17.00 -9.29
N GLU A 274 6.94 -16.32 -10.01
CA GLU A 274 6.65 -14.90 -9.83
C GLU A 274 5.75 -14.66 -8.62
N PRO A 275 5.90 -13.53 -7.91
CA PRO A 275 5.19 -13.28 -6.65
C PRO A 275 3.68 -13.11 -6.83
N VAL A 276 2.93 -13.44 -5.78
CA VAL A 276 1.48 -13.22 -5.69
C VAL A 276 1.22 -12.34 -4.47
N HIS A 277 0.80 -11.10 -4.73
CA HIS A 277 0.42 -10.12 -3.73
C HIS A 277 -1.10 -10.16 -3.55
N VAL A 278 -1.57 -10.32 -2.31
CA VAL A 278 -2.99 -10.36 -1.97
C VAL A 278 -3.34 -9.12 -1.14
N ILE A 279 -4.31 -8.35 -1.60
CA ILE A 279 -4.71 -7.06 -1.04
C ILE A 279 -6.22 -7.10 -0.77
N GLU A 280 -6.59 -7.20 0.50
CA GLU A 280 -7.99 -7.21 0.93
C GLU A 280 -8.47 -5.78 1.23
N LEU A 281 -9.50 -5.34 0.53
CA LEU A 281 -10.07 -3.99 0.59
C LEU A 281 -11.35 -4.01 1.45
N ASN A 282 -11.19 -4.22 2.75
CA ASN A 282 -12.32 -4.33 3.68
C ASN A 282 -13.25 -3.11 3.61
N GLY A 283 -14.55 -3.35 3.56
CA GLY A 283 -15.61 -2.36 3.44
C GLY A 283 -15.75 -1.71 2.06
N THR A 284 -15.05 -2.21 1.04
CA THR A 284 -15.12 -1.69 -0.33
C THR A 284 -16.12 -2.49 -1.15
N ALA A 285 -17.15 -1.82 -1.68
CA ALA A 285 -18.14 -2.42 -2.58
C ALA A 285 -17.50 -2.83 -3.92
N HIS A 286 -18.08 -3.83 -4.59
CA HIS A 286 -17.52 -4.45 -5.80
C HIS A 286 -17.19 -3.44 -6.89
N LEU A 287 -18.12 -2.50 -7.12
CA LEU A 287 -17.95 -1.40 -8.06
C LEU A 287 -17.01 -0.34 -7.53
N ASP A 288 -17.04 -0.06 -6.23
CA ASP A 288 -16.18 0.94 -5.61
C ASP A 288 -14.70 0.57 -5.70
N ILE A 289 -14.35 -0.69 -5.96
CA ILE A 289 -12.95 -1.10 -6.19
C ILE A 289 -12.30 -0.29 -7.32
N VAL A 290 -13.03 0.10 -8.37
CA VAL A 290 -12.45 0.90 -9.49
C VAL A 290 -12.57 2.42 -9.30
N PHE A 291 -13.21 2.87 -8.21
CA PHE A 291 -13.41 4.28 -7.87
C PHE A 291 -12.67 4.71 -6.60
N SER A 292 -12.44 3.77 -5.68
CA SER A 292 -11.91 4.00 -4.35
C SER A 292 -10.49 4.51 -4.42
N ASN A 293 -10.23 5.62 -3.74
CA ASN A 293 -8.88 6.18 -3.62
C ASN A 293 -7.87 5.17 -3.09
N ILE A 294 -8.30 4.22 -2.24
CA ILE A 294 -7.46 3.16 -1.68
C ILE A 294 -6.99 2.23 -2.81
N SER A 295 -7.93 1.72 -3.60
CA SER A 295 -7.62 0.85 -4.73
C SER A 295 -6.77 1.56 -5.78
N LEU A 296 -7.12 2.80 -6.12
CA LEU A 296 -6.40 3.60 -7.10
C LEU A 296 -4.95 3.87 -6.67
N THR A 297 -4.75 4.13 -5.39
CA THR A 297 -3.42 4.29 -4.78
C THR A 297 -2.57 3.04 -4.95
N TYR A 298 -3.10 1.87 -4.58
CA TYR A 298 -2.40 0.60 -4.74
C TYR A 298 -2.07 0.33 -6.21
N ILE A 299 -3.02 0.54 -7.12
CA ILE A 299 -2.78 0.38 -8.57
C ILE A 299 -1.64 1.29 -9.02
N GLN A 300 -1.64 2.56 -8.61
CA GLN A 300 -0.57 3.48 -8.97
C GLN A 300 0.80 3.04 -8.39
N GLU A 301 0.85 2.59 -7.13
CA GLU A 301 2.08 2.08 -6.50
C GLU A 301 2.65 0.87 -7.23
N ILE A 302 1.78 -0.09 -7.60
CA ILE A 302 2.14 -1.27 -8.39
C ILE A 302 2.75 -0.87 -9.73
N LEU A 303 2.08 0.05 -10.42
CA LEU A 303 2.50 0.52 -11.74
C LEU A 303 3.82 1.32 -11.70
N GLN A 304 4.09 2.01 -10.60
CA GLN A 304 5.31 2.82 -10.40
C GLN A 304 6.47 2.04 -9.77
N GLY A 305 6.23 0.83 -9.25
CA GLY A 305 7.25 -0.04 -8.65
C GLY A 305 7.71 0.38 -7.25
N ASN A 306 6.93 1.20 -6.54
CA ASN A 306 7.33 1.84 -5.28
C ASN A 306 6.84 1.08 -4.03
N TYR A 307 7.07 -0.23 -3.99
CA TYR A 307 7.05 -0.98 -2.72
C TYR A 307 8.41 -0.76 -2.02
N GLU A 308 8.60 0.40 -1.38
CA GLU A 308 9.65 0.72 -0.36
C GLU A 308 9.79 2.26 -0.20
N VAL A 309 9.32 2.89 0.90
CA VAL A 309 9.71 4.27 1.28
C VAL A 309 9.83 4.46 2.81
N PRO A 310 11.03 4.41 3.43
CA PRO A 310 11.25 4.37 4.88
C PRO A 310 10.67 5.56 5.68
N GLY A 311 10.60 5.43 7.01
CA GLY A 311 10.12 6.48 7.92
C GLY A 311 11.17 7.50 8.41
N ASP A 312 12.45 7.36 8.01
CA ASP A 312 13.31 8.52 7.75
C ASP A 312 12.89 9.06 6.37
N LEU A 313 12.89 10.39 6.15
CA LEU A 313 12.19 11.06 5.03
C LEU A 313 10.68 11.32 5.24
N GLY A 314 10.15 11.09 6.45
CA GLY A 314 8.71 11.01 6.73
C GLY A 314 7.90 12.31 6.84
N ASN A 315 8.47 13.46 6.47
CA ASN A 315 7.71 14.71 6.29
C ASN A 315 8.34 15.61 5.23
N GLN A 316 7.52 16.51 4.69
CA GLN A 316 7.99 17.53 3.75
C GLN A 316 9.11 18.39 4.33
N LEU A 317 10.01 18.87 3.46
CA LEU A 317 10.98 19.94 3.73
C LEU A 317 10.88 20.99 2.63
N GLU A 318 11.05 22.25 2.99
CA GLU A 318 11.09 23.37 2.05
C GLU A 318 12.44 24.06 2.10
N ALA A 319 12.89 24.63 0.97
CA ALA A 319 14.14 25.38 0.91
C ALA A 319 14.00 26.71 0.18
N LYS A 320 14.86 27.66 0.55
CA LYS A 320 15.06 28.94 -0.13
C LYS A 320 16.55 29.15 -0.41
N LEU A 321 16.88 29.59 -1.62
CA LEU A 321 18.27 29.65 -2.09
C LEU A 321 18.74 31.11 -2.31
N ASP A 322 19.98 31.37 -1.93
CA ASP A 322 20.83 32.51 -2.30
C ASP A 322 22.31 32.08 -2.28
N LYS A 323 22.63 31.08 -3.10
CA LYS A 323 23.90 30.35 -3.10
C LYS A 323 25.01 31.15 -3.80
N PRO A 324 26.24 31.16 -3.26
CA PRO A 324 27.38 31.83 -3.90
C PRO A 324 27.80 31.13 -5.21
N SER A 325 27.68 29.81 -5.26
CA SER A 325 28.04 28.96 -6.39
C SER A 325 27.09 27.79 -6.53
N VAL A 326 27.14 27.10 -7.68
CA VAL A 326 26.35 25.92 -8.00
C VAL A 326 27.24 24.86 -8.65
N VAL A 327 26.84 23.60 -8.52
CA VAL A 327 27.59 22.44 -9.04
C VAL A 327 27.54 22.34 -10.57
N HIS A 328 26.49 22.84 -11.22
CA HIS A 328 26.41 23.05 -12.67
C HIS A 328 25.36 24.10 -13.04
N TYR A 329 25.35 24.52 -14.30
CA TYR A 329 24.56 25.66 -14.80
C TYR A 329 23.04 25.50 -14.74
N MET A 330 22.52 24.26 -14.59
CA MET A 330 21.08 24.01 -14.46
C MET A 330 20.57 24.21 -13.03
N CYS A 331 21.46 24.33 -12.04
CA CYS A 331 21.06 24.56 -10.66
C CYS A 331 20.77 26.03 -10.41
N SER A 332 19.64 26.30 -9.77
CA SER A 332 19.28 27.63 -9.33
C SER A 332 20.24 28.14 -8.25
N LYS A 333 20.83 29.31 -8.48
CA LYS A 333 21.57 30.03 -7.42
C LYS A 333 20.63 30.66 -6.41
N LYS A 334 19.51 31.20 -6.88
CA LYS A 334 18.59 31.99 -6.06
C LYS A 334 17.14 31.61 -6.34
N THR A 335 16.31 31.62 -5.30
CA THR A 335 14.84 31.51 -5.42
C THR A 335 14.18 32.68 -4.71
N GLU A 336 13.08 33.18 -5.27
CA GLU A 336 12.30 34.26 -4.64
C GLU A 336 11.57 33.77 -3.38
N ASP A 337 10.93 32.60 -3.49
CA ASP A 337 10.15 31.97 -2.43
C ASP A 337 10.77 30.63 -2.00
N TYR A 338 10.22 30.07 -0.92
CA TYR A 338 10.47 28.68 -0.54
C TYR A 338 9.81 27.75 -1.56
N PHE A 339 10.48 26.64 -1.88
CA PHE A 339 9.94 25.56 -2.69
C PHE A 339 10.07 24.23 -1.94
N THR A 340 9.25 23.23 -2.29
CA THR A 340 9.34 21.89 -1.72
C THR A 340 10.65 21.22 -2.14
N LEU A 341 11.54 21.05 -1.16
CA LEU A 341 12.82 20.36 -1.30
C LEU A 341 12.63 18.84 -1.18
N TRP A 342 11.68 18.41 -0.36
CA TRP A 342 11.34 17.00 -0.18
C TRP A 342 9.84 16.84 0.10
N LEU A 343 9.12 15.90 -0.51
CA LEU A 343 9.48 15.14 -1.70
C LEU A 343 9.11 15.94 -2.95
N ASN A 344 10.03 16.05 -3.89
CA ASN A 344 9.75 16.59 -5.23
C ASN A 344 10.48 15.74 -6.26
N LEU A 345 9.71 14.93 -7.01
CA LEU A 345 10.24 13.94 -7.95
C LEU A 345 10.99 14.57 -9.12
N GLU A 346 10.66 15.80 -9.51
CA GLU A 346 11.37 16.52 -10.58
C GLU A 346 12.81 16.85 -10.17
N LEU A 347 13.05 17.07 -8.87
CA LEU A 347 14.38 17.31 -8.33
C LEU A 347 15.26 16.06 -8.31
N LEU A 348 14.68 14.86 -8.48
CA LEU A 348 15.39 13.58 -8.45
C LEU A 348 15.75 13.06 -9.85
N LEU A 349 15.38 13.78 -10.91
CA LEU A 349 15.72 13.41 -12.29
C LEU A 349 17.24 13.45 -12.52
N PRO A 350 17.78 12.63 -13.45
CA PRO A 350 19.17 12.74 -13.87
C PRO A 350 19.54 14.18 -14.26
N LEU A 351 20.76 14.60 -13.91
CA LEU A 351 21.27 15.99 -13.96
C LEU A 351 20.68 16.93 -12.91
N ILE A 352 19.41 16.84 -12.53
CA ILE A 352 18.82 17.74 -11.51
C ILE A 352 19.15 17.27 -10.08
N ILE A 353 19.31 15.95 -9.90
CA ILE A 353 19.65 15.36 -8.60
C ILE A 353 20.93 15.93 -7.99
N ASP A 354 21.90 16.34 -8.81
CA ASP A 354 23.14 16.94 -8.32
C ASP A 354 22.86 18.31 -7.66
N CYS A 355 21.91 19.09 -8.19
CA CYS A 355 21.41 20.31 -7.56
C CYS A 355 20.68 20.03 -6.25
N TRP A 356 19.82 19.00 -6.24
CA TRP A 356 19.09 18.60 -5.05
C TRP A 356 20.04 18.18 -3.93
N ILE A 357 21.03 17.32 -4.21
CA ILE A 357 22.06 16.89 -3.26
C ILE A 357 22.80 18.11 -2.69
N ASP A 358 23.23 19.06 -3.54
CA ASP A 358 23.96 20.25 -3.07
C ASP A 358 23.11 21.22 -2.23
N ASN A 359 21.77 21.11 -2.30
CA ASN A 359 20.85 21.92 -1.49
C ASN A 359 20.47 21.21 -0.18
N ILE A 360 20.17 19.91 -0.22
CA ILE A 360 19.68 19.17 0.95
C ILE A 360 20.79 18.65 1.86
N ARG A 361 22.04 18.53 1.38
CA ARG A 361 23.15 18.03 2.19
C ARG A 361 23.36 18.87 3.44
N LEU A 362 23.81 18.23 4.52
CA LEU A 362 24.30 18.93 5.70
C LEU A 362 25.83 19.09 5.64
N VAL A 363 26.33 20.20 6.19
CA VAL A 363 27.76 20.45 6.40
C VAL A 363 28.06 20.23 7.87
N TYR A 364 28.93 19.27 8.18
CA TYR A 364 29.34 18.98 9.54
C TYR A 364 30.53 19.85 9.96
N ASN A 365 30.42 20.53 11.08
CA ASN A 365 31.47 21.39 11.61
C ASN A 365 32.22 20.67 12.75
N HIS A 366 33.51 20.42 12.54
CA HIS A 366 34.34 19.65 13.48
C HIS A 366 34.58 20.37 14.81
N THR A 367 34.43 21.69 14.83
CA THR A 367 34.68 22.52 16.02
C THR A 367 33.44 22.57 16.90
N SER A 368 32.29 22.94 16.32
CA SER A 368 31.02 23.01 17.06
C SER A 368 30.40 21.64 17.29
N LYS A 369 30.79 20.62 16.50
CA LYS A 369 30.19 19.28 16.48
C LYS A 369 28.70 19.29 16.11
N THR A 370 28.31 20.26 15.29
CA THR A 370 26.94 20.46 14.80
C THR A 370 26.91 20.47 13.26
N THR A 371 25.71 20.45 12.70
CA THR A 371 25.44 20.54 11.28
C THR A 371 24.71 21.82 10.88
N GLU A 372 25.08 22.33 9.72
CA GLU A 372 24.48 23.51 9.11
C GLU A 372 24.05 23.20 7.67
N SER A 373 23.06 23.94 7.17
CA SER A 373 22.72 23.92 5.75
C SER A 373 23.89 24.51 4.91
N PRO A 374 23.99 24.18 3.62
CA PRO A 374 25.04 24.71 2.76
C PRO A 374 24.98 26.25 2.67
N PRO A 375 26.09 26.94 2.35
CA PRO A 375 26.10 28.40 2.24
C PRO A 375 25.03 28.91 1.27
N GLY A 376 24.19 29.83 1.76
CA GLY A 376 23.09 30.39 0.98
C GLY A 376 21.90 29.44 0.78
N VAL A 377 21.74 28.41 1.62
CA VAL A 377 20.57 27.54 1.62
C VAL A 377 19.91 27.61 2.98
N ASP A 378 18.65 28.04 3.00
CA ASP A 378 17.80 27.90 4.18
C ASP A 378 16.83 26.74 3.98
N VAL A 379 16.65 25.92 5.01
CA VAL A 379 15.72 24.77 4.99
C VAL A 379 14.80 24.86 6.19
N ARG A 380 13.49 24.74 5.94
CA ARG A 380 12.46 24.76 6.98
C ARG A 380 11.54 23.55 6.90
N VAL A 381 10.89 23.27 8.01
CA VAL A 381 9.88 22.22 8.13
C VAL A 381 8.49 22.86 8.07
N PRO A 382 7.69 22.64 7.01
CA PRO A 382 6.35 23.20 6.91
C PRO A 382 5.34 22.44 7.79
N GLY A 383 4.21 23.09 8.08
CA GLY A 383 3.02 22.42 8.61
C GLY A 383 3.15 21.83 10.01
N PHE A 384 3.97 22.41 10.91
CA PHE A 384 3.98 21.98 12.31
C PHE A 384 2.61 22.19 12.96
N GLY A 385 2.04 21.15 13.57
CA GLY A 385 0.68 21.13 14.10
C GLY A 385 -0.38 20.78 13.05
N GLN A 386 -0.02 20.66 11.77
CA GLN A 386 -0.90 20.26 10.68
C GLN A 386 -0.57 18.84 10.21
N THR A 387 -1.52 18.15 9.57
CA THR A 387 -1.33 16.76 9.11
C THR A 387 -0.81 16.65 7.68
N PHE A 388 -1.06 17.65 6.83
CA PHE A 388 -0.70 17.57 5.40
C PHE A 388 0.77 17.20 5.09
N PRO A 389 1.81 17.68 5.81
CA PRO A 389 3.20 17.45 5.41
C PRO A 389 3.68 16.02 5.70
N LEU A 390 2.88 15.24 6.43
CA LEU A 390 3.14 13.84 6.76
C LEU A 390 2.10 12.88 6.17
N GLU A 391 0.91 13.36 5.82
CA GLU A 391 -0.04 12.59 5.00
C GLU A 391 0.50 12.33 3.59
N TYR A 392 1.01 13.39 2.94
CA TYR A 392 1.62 13.34 1.61
C TYR A 392 3.00 14.01 1.62
N LEU A 393 4.06 13.27 1.33
CA LEU A 393 5.42 13.78 1.17
C LEU A 393 5.57 14.60 -0.11
N ASP A 394 4.82 14.26 -1.17
CA ASP A 394 4.76 15.05 -2.41
C ASP A 394 3.49 15.93 -2.39
N PRO A 395 3.61 17.27 -2.43
CA PRO A 395 2.46 18.19 -2.43
C PRO A 395 1.50 17.99 -3.61
N SER A 396 1.95 17.37 -4.71
CA SER A 396 1.08 16.99 -5.83
C SER A 396 0.12 15.85 -5.49
N LYS A 397 0.25 15.27 -4.29
CA LYS A 397 -0.56 14.16 -3.74
C LYS A 397 -0.53 12.90 -4.62
N ARG A 398 0.55 12.72 -5.38
CA ARG A 398 0.84 11.47 -6.08
C ARG A 398 1.02 10.34 -5.07
N SER A 399 0.60 9.13 -5.43
CA SER A 399 0.65 7.98 -4.51
C SER A 399 2.05 7.70 -3.94
N MET A 400 3.13 7.98 -4.69
CA MET A 400 4.51 7.82 -4.19
C MET A 400 4.80 8.60 -2.90
N GLY A 401 4.04 9.68 -2.64
CA GLY A 401 4.18 10.48 -1.45
C GLY A 401 3.25 10.07 -0.31
N ILE A 402 2.36 9.09 -0.47
CA ILE A 402 1.43 8.70 0.59
C ILE A 402 2.20 8.06 1.75
N TYR A 403 1.97 8.57 2.96
CA TYR A 403 2.64 8.09 4.15
C TYR A 403 1.67 7.95 5.34
N PHE A 404 1.32 9.02 6.05
CA PHE A 404 0.33 8.96 7.15
C PHE A 404 -1.13 9.08 6.68
N TYR A 405 -1.40 9.36 5.40
CA TYR A 405 -2.75 9.68 4.90
C TYR A 405 -3.80 8.65 5.31
N MET A 406 -3.50 7.35 5.14
CA MET A 406 -4.45 6.27 5.44
C MET A 406 -4.83 6.21 6.92
N LEU A 407 -3.86 6.36 7.82
CA LEU A 407 -4.09 6.37 9.26
C LEU A 407 -4.88 7.62 9.68
N VAL A 408 -4.48 8.80 9.17
CA VAL A 408 -5.17 10.07 9.49
C VAL A 408 -6.60 10.06 8.94
N GLN A 409 -6.81 9.56 7.73
CA GLN A 409 -8.15 9.44 7.14
C GLN A 409 -9.03 8.50 7.98
N ALA A 410 -8.51 7.35 8.40
CA ALA A 410 -9.25 6.45 9.29
C ALA A 410 -9.64 7.14 10.62
N MET A 411 -8.74 7.95 11.20
CA MET A 411 -9.06 8.74 12.39
C MET A 411 -10.17 9.76 12.12
N VAL A 412 -10.14 10.44 10.98
CA VAL A 412 -11.21 11.37 10.58
C VAL A 412 -12.55 10.64 10.44
N ASP A 413 -12.55 9.45 9.86
CA ASP A 413 -13.76 8.62 9.74
C ASP A 413 -14.30 8.16 11.11
N TRP A 414 -13.46 8.16 12.16
CA TRP A 414 -13.88 7.90 13.54
C TRP A 414 -14.33 9.15 14.30
N GLY A 415 -14.28 10.33 13.68
CA GLY A 415 -14.73 11.60 14.24
C GLY A 415 -13.62 12.58 14.64
N TYR A 416 -12.34 12.29 14.34
CA TYR A 416 -11.27 13.27 14.51
C TYR A 416 -11.34 14.36 13.43
N THR A 417 -10.82 15.53 13.73
CA THR A 417 -10.67 16.69 12.85
C THR A 417 -9.19 17.01 12.65
N ARG A 418 -8.72 16.92 11.39
CA ARG A 418 -7.36 17.31 10.99
C ARG A 418 -7.01 18.69 11.52
N ASP A 419 -5.76 18.82 11.97
CA ASP A 419 -5.16 20.06 12.49
C ASP A 419 -5.76 20.55 13.81
N ASP A 420 -6.70 19.78 14.39
CA ASP A 420 -7.33 20.10 15.66
C ASP A 420 -7.08 19.02 16.72
N ASP A 421 -7.88 17.95 16.76
CA ASP A 421 -7.71 16.83 17.71
C ASP A 421 -6.76 15.73 17.18
N VAL A 422 -6.38 15.79 15.90
CA VAL A 422 -5.26 15.05 15.31
C VAL A 422 -4.28 16.02 14.63
N ARG A 423 -3.05 16.08 15.14
CA ARG A 423 -2.02 17.02 14.69
C ARG A 423 -0.71 16.34 14.36
N GLY A 424 -0.05 16.84 13.33
CA GLY A 424 1.27 16.40 12.92
C GLY A 424 2.40 17.12 13.65
N ALA A 425 3.50 16.40 13.95
CA ALA A 425 4.72 16.96 14.53
C ALA A 425 5.94 16.70 13.61
N PRO A 426 5.97 17.28 12.39
CA PRO A 426 7.09 17.13 11.47
C PRO A 426 8.36 17.79 12.03
N TYR A 427 9.52 17.29 11.64
CA TYR A 427 10.84 17.80 12.06
C TYR A 427 11.87 17.72 10.94
N ASP A 428 13.06 18.30 11.15
CA ASP A 428 14.18 18.12 10.23
C ASP A 428 14.80 16.75 10.49
N TRP A 429 14.29 15.74 9.79
CA TRP A 429 14.68 14.34 9.92
C TRP A 429 16.12 14.06 9.49
N ARG A 430 16.80 14.99 8.80
CA ARG A 430 18.22 14.86 8.46
C ARG A 430 19.12 14.91 9.69
N LYS A 431 18.61 15.50 10.79
CA LYS A 431 19.33 15.72 12.04
C LYS A 431 18.98 14.65 13.08
N ALA A 432 19.80 14.55 14.12
CA ALA A 432 19.50 13.79 15.34
C ALA A 432 18.91 14.72 16.44
N PRO A 433 18.32 14.17 17.52
CA PRO A 433 17.62 14.97 18.54
C PRO A 433 18.44 16.09 19.19
N ASN A 434 19.76 15.95 19.29
CA ASN A 434 20.64 16.97 19.86
C ASN A 434 20.64 18.29 19.09
N GLU A 435 20.18 18.31 17.84
CA GLU A 435 20.13 19.51 16.99
C GLU A 435 18.69 19.96 16.65
N ASN A 436 17.69 19.39 17.32
CA ASN A 436 16.26 19.67 17.12
C ASN A 436 15.59 20.20 18.41
N HIS A 437 16.30 21.04 19.17
CA HIS A 437 15.79 21.55 20.46
C HIS A 437 14.46 22.31 20.33
N ASP A 438 14.36 23.23 19.37
CA ASP A 438 13.17 24.06 19.15
C ASP A 438 11.94 23.22 18.80
N TYR A 439 12.15 22.11 18.07
CA TYR A 439 11.10 21.13 17.80
C TYR A 439 10.52 20.53 19.08
N PHE A 440 11.37 20.12 20.04
CA PHE A 440 10.89 19.54 21.29
C PHE A 440 10.17 20.55 22.19
N VAL A 441 10.59 21.83 22.15
CA VAL A 441 9.88 22.92 22.83
C VAL A 441 8.50 23.11 22.22
N ALA A 442 8.41 23.14 20.88
CA ALA A 442 7.14 23.26 20.17
C ALA A 442 6.22 22.03 20.39
N LEU A 443 6.79 20.82 20.39
CA LEU A 443 6.06 19.57 20.63
C LEU A 443 5.43 19.54 22.03
N LYS A 444 6.21 19.88 23.05
CA LYS A 444 5.72 19.98 24.43
C LYS A 444 4.53 20.93 24.52
N LYS A 445 4.69 22.14 23.97
CA LYS A 445 3.64 23.16 23.98
C LYS A 445 2.38 22.70 23.23
N MET A 446 2.53 22.02 22.09
CA MET A 446 1.40 21.49 21.34
C MET A 446 0.64 20.44 22.14
N ILE A 447 1.33 19.53 22.81
CA ILE A 447 0.72 18.51 23.67
C ILE A 447 -0.06 19.16 24.82
N GLU A 448 0.52 20.16 25.49
CA GLU A 448 -0.13 20.90 26.57
C GLU A 448 -1.42 21.58 26.09
N VAL A 449 -1.35 22.31 24.97
CA VAL A 449 -2.51 22.99 24.37
C VAL A 449 -3.59 22.01 23.94
N MET A 450 -3.24 20.89 23.31
CA MET A 450 -4.22 19.87 22.92
C MET A 450 -4.89 19.28 24.16
N ALA A 451 -4.13 18.92 25.19
CA ALA A 451 -4.69 18.34 26.39
C ALA A 451 -5.63 19.29 27.15
N GLU A 452 -5.27 20.57 27.20
CA GLU A 452 -6.09 21.61 27.83
C GLU A 452 -7.38 21.89 27.03
N ASN A 453 -7.30 21.98 25.71
CA ASN A 453 -8.46 22.25 24.85
C ASN A 453 -9.48 21.12 24.85
N PHE A 454 -9.02 19.87 24.86
CA PHE A 454 -9.88 18.68 24.80
C PHE A 454 -10.14 18.05 26.17
N GLY A 455 -9.55 18.58 27.24
CA GLY A 455 -9.73 18.12 28.62
C GLY A 455 -9.23 16.69 28.87
N ALA A 456 -8.27 16.20 28.06
CA ALA A 456 -7.78 14.82 28.12
C ALA A 456 -6.30 14.70 27.73
N PRO A 457 -5.52 13.80 28.35
CA PRO A 457 -4.13 13.55 27.95
C PRO A 457 -4.02 13.01 26.51
N VAL A 458 -2.91 13.31 25.84
CA VAL A 458 -2.68 13.00 24.42
C VAL A 458 -2.14 11.58 24.22
N VAL A 459 -2.51 10.93 23.12
CA VAL A 459 -1.86 9.70 22.63
C VAL A 459 -0.80 10.08 21.61
N LEU A 460 0.45 9.65 21.84
CA LEU A 460 1.54 9.81 20.89
C LEU A 460 1.57 8.61 19.94
N ILE A 461 1.52 8.84 18.63
CA ILE A 461 1.68 7.79 17.61
C ILE A 461 2.92 8.14 16.80
N ALA A 462 3.92 7.27 16.81
CA ALA A 462 5.16 7.48 16.07
C ALA A 462 5.52 6.27 15.21
N HIS A 463 6.16 6.56 14.08
CA HIS A 463 6.58 5.54 13.11
C HIS A 463 8.09 5.60 12.89
N SER A 464 8.73 4.43 12.74
CA SER A 464 10.15 4.29 12.42
C SER A 464 11.06 5.16 13.33
N MET A 465 11.95 5.99 12.78
CA MET A 465 12.83 6.89 13.53
C MET A 465 12.08 7.87 14.46
N GLY A 466 10.82 8.23 14.15
CA GLY A 466 10.00 9.06 15.03
C GLY A 466 9.85 8.46 16.43
N ASN A 467 9.98 7.15 16.57
CA ASN A 467 9.99 6.47 17.86
C ASN A 467 11.23 6.80 18.70
N MET A 468 12.39 6.90 18.06
CA MET A 468 13.64 7.27 18.74
C MET A 468 13.60 8.73 19.21
N TYR A 469 13.01 9.62 18.41
CA TYR A 469 12.72 11.01 18.79
C TYR A 469 11.74 11.10 19.97
N THR A 470 10.65 10.32 19.93
CA THR A 470 9.64 10.29 20.98
C THR A 470 10.22 9.77 22.29
N LEU A 471 11.02 8.70 22.24
CA LEU A 471 11.73 8.17 23.40
C LEU A 471 12.70 9.19 24.00
N TYR A 472 13.51 9.84 23.16
CA TYR A 472 14.39 10.92 23.60
C TYR A 472 13.60 12.02 24.31
N PHE A 473 12.51 12.50 23.71
CA PHE A 473 11.66 13.53 24.28
C PHE A 473 11.08 13.14 25.64
N LEU A 474 10.46 11.96 25.75
CA LEU A 474 9.82 11.48 26.98
C LEU A 474 10.82 11.24 28.11
N ASN A 475 12.07 10.91 27.79
CA ASN A 475 13.12 10.72 28.80
C ASN A 475 13.62 12.05 29.38
N GLN A 476 13.41 13.16 28.67
CA GLN A 476 13.73 14.51 29.15
C GLN A 476 12.57 15.17 29.91
N GLN A 477 11.35 14.60 29.89
CA GLN A 477 10.21 15.19 30.60
C GLN A 477 10.10 14.67 32.04
N PRO A 478 9.76 15.54 33.03
CA PRO A 478 9.43 15.13 34.38
C PRO A 478 8.29 14.10 34.39
N GLN A 479 8.32 13.16 35.35
CA GLN A 479 7.29 12.13 35.44
C GLN A 479 5.90 12.74 35.66
N GLU A 480 5.79 13.77 36.50
CA GLU A 480 4.54 14.49 36.77
C GLU A 480 3.92 15.10 35.50
N TRP A 481 4.77 15.63 34.61
CA TRP A 481 4.31 16.13 33.31
C TRP A 481 3.77 15.00 32.44
N LYS A 482 4.48 13.86 32.36
CA LYS A 482 4.05 12.71 31.56
C LYS A 482 2.73 12.12 32.08
N ASP A 483 2.60 12.00 33.39
CA ASP A 483 1.38 11.49 34.03
C ASP A 483 0.18 12.42 33.80
N SER A 484 0.42 13.73 33.61
CA SER A 484 -0.63 14.72 33.34
C SER A 484 -1.04 14.80 31.87
N TYR A 485 -0.08 14.66 30.95
CA TYR A 485 -0.29 15.03 29.54
C TYR A 485 -0.24 13.86 28.56
N ILE A 486 0.25 12.67 28.94
CA ILE A 486 0.40 11.54 28.03
C ILE A 486 -0.49 10.36 28.46
N LYS A 487 -1.51 10.05 27.65
CA LYS A 487 -2.38 8.88 27.84
C LYS A 487 -1.62 7.59 27.51
N ALA A 488 -1.05 7.54 26.32
CA ALA A 488 -0.35 6.36 25.81
C ALA A 488 0.64 6.74 24.70
N TYR A 489 1.57 5.83 24.44
CA TYR A 489 2.52 5.92 23.35
C TYR A 489 2.42 4.67 22.47
N VAL A 490 1.97 4.84 21.22
CA VAL A 490 1.91 3.83 20.18
C VAL A 490 3.15 3.94 19.29
N ALA A 491 4.01 2.93 19.36
CA ALA A 491 5.23 2.83 18.58
C ALA A 491 5.05 1.85 17.42
N LEU A 492 5.12 2.35 16.18
CA LEU A 492 4.97 1.57 14.95
C LEU A 492 6.36 1.36 14.31
N GLY A 493 6.79 0.11 14.15
CA GLY A 493 8.06 -0.25 13.51
C GLY A 493 9.30 0.42 14.12
N PRO A 494 9.49 0.44 15.45
CA PRO A 494 10.57 1.23 16.06
C PRO A 494 11.97 0.61 15.89
N PRO A 495 12.98 1.34 15.38
CA PRO A 495 14.36 0.86 15.23
C PRO A 495 15.20 1.05 16.51
N TRP A 496 14.74 0.54 17.66
CA TRP A 496 15.34 0.83 18.98
C TRP A 496 16.84 0.56 19.08
N GLY A 497 17.29 -0.55 18.49
CA GLY A 497 18.69 -0.98 18.49
C GLY A 497 19.46 -0.57 17.24
N GLY A 498 18.93 0.35 16.42
CA GLY A 498 19.43 0.65 15.08
C GLY A 498 19.07 -0.44 14.06
N VAL A 499 19.44 -0.24 12.79
CA VAL A 499 19.12 -1.16 11.68
C VAL A 499 20.35 -1.48 10.86
N ALA A 500 20.53 -2.74 10.46
CA ALA A 500 21.73 -3.17 9.73
C ALA A 500 21.86 -2.48 8.36
N LYS A 501 20.73 -2.17 7.69
CA LYS A 501 20.67 -1.48 6.39
C LYS A 501 21.50 -0.18 6.34
N THR A 502 21.66 0.54 7.45
CA THR A 502 22.48 1.77 7.51
C THR A 502 23.92 1.58 7.06
N LEU A 503 24.52 0.39 7.27
CA LEU A 503 25.89 0.09 6.80
C LEU A 503 25.98 0.01 5.28
N HIS A 504 24.97 -0.55 4.63
CA HIS A 504 24.86 -0.55 3.16
C HIS A 504 24.66 0.86 2.61
N VAL A 505 23.76 1.64 3.22
CA VAL A 505 23.51 3.05 2.88
C VAL A 505 24.79 3.88 2.97
N LEU A 506 25.56 3.74 4.06
CA LEU A 506 26.82 4.46 4.23
C LEU A 506 27.91 3.97 3.27
N ALA A 507 27.96 2.67 2.97
CA ALA A 507 28.96 2.09 2.09
C ALA A 507 28.70 2.45 0.63
N THR A 508 27.62 1.98 0.02
CA THR A 508 27.31 2.10 -1.42
C THR A 508 26.18 3.06 -1.75
N GLY A 509 25.40 3.48 -0.74
CA GLY A 509 24.14 4.19 -0.96
C GLY A 509 23.00 3.22 -1.26
N ASP A 510 21.78 3.68 -1.04
CA ASP A 510 20.54 2.93 -1.31
C ASP A 510 19.58 3.84 -2.06
N ASN A 511 19.29 3.54 -3.32
CA ASN A 511 18.34 4.29 -4.13
C ASN A 511 16.88 3.85 -3.91
N ASN A 512 16.60 2.96 -2.95
CA ASN A 512 15.29 2.36 -2.72
C ASN A 512 14.67 1.78 -4.01
N ARG A 513 15.53 1.20 -4.87
CA ARG A 513 15.17 0.65 -6.19
C ARG A 513 14.60 1.65 -7.20
N ILE A 514 14.74 2.96 -6.98
CA ILE A 514 14.35 3.99 -7.95
C ILE A 514 15.31 3.93 -9.16
N PRO A 515 14.88 3.43 -10.33
CA PRO A 515 15.82 3.02 -11.40
C PRO A 515 16.65 4.16 -12.00
N VAL A 516 16.18 5.40 -11.87
CA VAL A 516 16.83 6.59 -12.44
C VAL A 516 17.87 7.23 -11.50
N ILE A 517 17.94 6.78 -10.24
CA ILE A 517 18.85 7.32 -9.23
C ILE A 517 20.02 6.35 -9.03
N SER A 518 21.24 6.86 -9.13
CA SER A 518 22.44 6.08 -8.82
C SER A 518 22.67 5.96 -7.31
N ASN A 519 22.92 4.74 -6.81
CA ASN A 519 23.31 4.48 -5.41
C ASN A 519 24.46 5.38 -4.96
N LEU A 520 25.54 5.44 -5.75
CA LEU A 520 26.71 6.25 -5.41
C LEU A 520 26.44 7.75 -5.40
N LYS A 521 25.47 8.23 -6.19
CA LYS A 521 25.05 9.63 -6.15
C LYS A 521 24.23 9.93 -4.91
N ILE A 522 23.19 9.14 -4.62
CA ILE A 522 22.33 9.38 -3.45
C ILE A 522 23.09 9.19 -2.13
N ARG A 523 24.11 8.33 -2.12
CA ARG A 523 25.05 8.13 -1.00
C ARG A 523 25.62 9.44 -0.43
N TYR A 524 25.89 10.43 -1.28
CA TYR A 524 26.41 11.73 -0.81
C TYR A 524 25.45 12.41 0.14
N GLN A 525 24.16 12.46 -0.20
CA GLN A 525 23.13 13.02 0.68
C GLN A 525 22.98 12.15 1.93
N GLN A 526 22.88 10.83 1.75
CA GLN A 526 22.59 9.88 2.84
C GLN A 526 23.67 9.88 3.92
N ARG A 527 24.95 10.05 3.52
CA ARG A 527 26.06 10.21 4.46
C ARG A 527 25.97 11.50 5.27
N THR A 528 25.52 12.59 4.65
CA THR A 528 25.46 13.91 5.33
C THR A 528 24.33 14.00 6.34
N ALA A 529 23.27 13.20 6.19
CA ALA A 529 22.23 13.07 7.20
C ALA A 529 22.80 12.43 8.48
N VAL A 530 22.73 13.16 9.59
CA VAL A 530 23.21 12.70 10.89
C VAL A 530 22.36 11.52 11.39
N SER A 531 21.06 11.51 11.04
CA SER A 531 20.11 10.42 11.33
C SER A 531 20.64 9.05 10.89
N THR A 532 21.22 8.94 9.70
CA THR A 532 21.79 7.69 9.17
C THR A 532 22.83 7.11 10.11
N ASN A 533 23.74 7.96 10.62
CA ASN A 533 24.82 7.55 11.52
C ASN A 533 24.30 7.25 12.93
N TRP A 534 23.24 7.95 13.36
CA TRP A 534 22.56 7.71 14.63
C TRP A 534 21.89 6.33 14.66
N LEU A 535 21.29 5.89 13.55
CA LEU A 535 20.56 4.61 13.46
C LEU A 535 21.44 3.38 13.18
N LEU A 536 22.77 3.49 13.26
CA LEU A 536 23.66 2.33 13.22
C LEU A 536 23.36 1.33 14.37
N PRO A 537 23.56 0.02 14.15
CA PRO A 537 23.37 -1.00 15.17
C PRO A 537 24.08 -0.70 16.50
N TYR A 538 23.37 -0.88 17.60
CA TYR A 538 23.89 -0.63 18.95
C TYR A 538 24.33 -1.91 19.66
N ASN A 539 25.45 -1.83 20.40
CA ASN A 539 26.01 -2.97 21.13
C ASN A 539 25.19 -3.42 22.37
N ASN A 540 24.19 -2.64 22.77
CA ASN A 540 23.24 -2.97 23.84
C ASN A 540 22.06 -3.84 23.34
N THR A 541 22.06 -4.16 22.05
CA THR A 541 20.99 -4.84 21.32
C THR A 541 21.56 -5.96 20.47
N TRP A 542 22.57 -5.64 19.65
CA TRP A 542 23.18 -6.57 18.72
C TRP A 542 24.34 -7.34 19.35
N PRO A 543 24.53 -8.64 19.02
CA PRO A 543 25.71 -9.39 19.43
C PRO A 543 26.99 -8.70 18.98
N ALA A 544 27.99 -8.65 19.86
CA ALA A 544 29.23 -7.93 19.58
C ALA A 544 30.11 -8.61 18.51
N ASP A 545 29.83 -9.88 18.22
CA ASP A 545 30.45 -10.71 17.18
C ASP A 545 29.61 -10.80 15.90
N GLN A 546 28.44 -10.14 15.84
CA GLN A 546 27.65 -10.04 14.62
C GLN A 546 28.46 -9.32 13.53
N VAL A 547 28.68 -10.01 12.42
CA VAL A 547 29.32 -9.43 11.23
C VAL A 547 28.25 -8.82 10.34
N PHE A 548 28.34 -7.51 10.13
CA PHE A 548 27.38 -6.80 9.28
C PHE A 548 27.89 -6.61 7.85
N VAL A 549 29.19 -6.43 7.67
CA VAL A 549 29.80 -6.20 6.35
C VAL A 549 30.96 -7.17 6.16
N ILE A 550 30.92 -7.92 5.07
CA ILE A 550 31.93 -8.92 4.68
C ILE A 550 32.60 -8.43 3.39
N THR A 551 33.93 -8.35 3.39
CA THR A 551 34.71 -7.92 2.22
C THR A 551 35.91 -8.84 2.00
N PRO A 552 36.58 -8.79 0.83
CA PRO A 552 37.81 -9.56 0.61
C PRO A 552 38.97 -9.17 1.54
N LYS A 553 38.92 -7.97 2.14
CA LYS A 553 39.98 -7.45 3.02
C LYS A 553 39.72 -7.74 4.51
N GLY A 554 38.50 -8.11 4.86
CA GLY A 554 38.10 -8.32 6.26
C GLY A 554 36.61 -8.10 6.49
N ASN A 555 36.21 -8.30 7.74
CA ASN A 555 34.84 -8.22 8.22
C ASN A 555 34.68 -7.01 9.15
N TYR A 556 33.51 -6.38 9.13
CA TYR A 556 33.17 -5.30 10.06
C TYR A 556 32.01 -5.73 10.97
N THR A 557 32.26 -5.65 12.27
CA THR A 557 31.28 -5.72 13.34
C THR A 557 30.97 -4.32 13.87
N LEU A 558 30.09 -4.22 14.86
CA LEU A 558 29.84 -2.96 15.57
C LEU A 558 31.08 -2.41 16.32
N ARG A 559 32.11 -3.23 16.55
CA ARG A 559 33.37 -2.78 17.19
C ARG A 559 34.29 -2.07 16.19
N ASP A 560 34.02 -2.23 14.90
CA ASP A 560 34.91 -1.82 13.82
C ASP A 560 34.43 -0.55 13.12
N TYR A 561 33.43 0.17 13.65
CA TYR A 561 32.85 1.34 13.00
C TYR A 561 33.89 2.41 12.65
N GLN A 562 34.86 2.68 13.52
CA GLN A 562 35.91 3.64 13.20
C GLN A 562 36.74 3.20 11.97
N GLN A 563 37.04 1.91 11.86
CA GLN A 563 37.75 1.35 10.71
C GLN A 563 36.86 1.37 9.47
N PHE A 564 35.59 1.00 9.59
CA PHE A 564 34.60 1.08 8.51
C PHE A 564 34.53 2.50 7.92
N TYR A 565 34.39 3.54 8.75
CA TYR A 565 34.36 4.93 8.29
C TYR A 565 35.66 5.38 7.60
N ASN A 566 36.81 4.88 8.05
CA ASN A 566 38.08 5.12 7.37
C ASN A 566 38.11 4.46 5.99
N ASP A 567 37.67 3.20 5.88
CA ASP A 567 37.73 2.42 4.64
C ASP A 567 36.72 2.89 3.59
N ILE A 568 35.59 3.48 4.01
CA ILE A 568 34.63 4.12 3.09
C ILE A 568 34.95 5.59 2.76
N ASN A 569 36.07 6.11 3.29
CA ASN A 569 36.52 7.49 3.18
C ASN A 569 35.46 8.52 3.63
N PHE A 570 34.85 8.29 4.79
CA PHE A 570 33.83 9.17 5.38
C PHE A 570 34.05 9.34 6.89
N ARG A 571 35.15 10.01 7.26
CA ARG A 571 35.57 10.15 8.66
C ARG A 571 34.62 10.98 9.51
N ASP A 572 33.91 11.93 8.92
CA ASP A 572 32.95 12.79 9.63
C ASP A 572 31.79 11.95 10.21
N GLY A 573 31.39 10.88 9.52
CA GLY A 573 30.37 9.95 10.00
C GLY A 573 30.73 9.29 11.33
N TRP A 574 32.02 9.02 11.59
CA TRP A 574 32.46 8.52 12.89
C TRP A 574 32.24 9.55 14.00
N LEU A 575 32.53 10.83 13.74
CA LEU A 575 32.28 11.90 14.70
C LEU A 575 30.76 12.10 14.93
N MET A 576 29.96 12.05 13.87
CA MET A 576 28.49 12.08 13.97
C MET A 576 27.98 10.93 14.85
N ARG A 577 28.46 9.70 14.64
CA ARG A 577 28.11 8.53 15.46
C ARG A 577 28.48 8.75 16.92
N GLN A 578 29.71 9.20 17.21
CA GLN A 578 30.16 9.44 18.59
C GLN A 578 29.29 10.47 19.32
N ASN A 579 28.81 11.50 18.63
CA ASN A 579 27.97 12.54 19.25
C ASN A 579 26.52 12.10 19.46
N THR A 580 26.02 11.14 18.67
CA THR A 580 24.60 10.77 18.65
C THR A 580 24.31 9.43 19.32
N GLU A 581 25.28 8.52 19.38
CA GLU A 581 25.15 7.23 20.05
C GLU A 581 24.62 7.37 21.49
N PRO A 582 25.11 8.26 22.35
CA PRO A 582 24.66 8.34 23.74
C PRO A 582 23.21 8.81 23.93
N LEU A 583 22.58 9.43 22.92
CA LEU A 583 21.29 10.13 23.08
C LEU A 583 20.16 9.23 23.57
N VAL A 584 20.13 7.98 23.10
CA VAL A 584 19.15 6.96 23.52
C VAL A 584 19.80 5.60 23.78
N TYR A 585 21.13 5.58 24.00
CA TYR A 585 21.91 4.35 24.19
C TYR A 585 21.37 3.47 25.33
N SER A 586 20.88 4.04 26.43
CA SER A 586 20.37 3.26 27.55
C SER A 586 19.06 2.55 27.23
N LEU A 587 18.30 3.03 26.23
CA LEU A 587 16.89 2.70 26.03
C LEU A 587 16.11 2.75 27.34
N GLU A 588 16.33 3.80 28.14
CA GLU A 588 15.60 4.01 29.39
C GLU A 588 14.09 4.06 29.12
N ALA A 589 13.31 3.34 29.94
CA ALA A 589 11.87 3.21 29.75
C ALA A 589 11.16 4.58 29.76
N PRO A 590 10.21 4.84 28.84
CA PRO A 590 9.57 6.15 28.73
C PRO A 590 8.64 6.48 29.91
N ARG A 591 8.31 5.49 30.76
CA ARG A 591 7.45 5.62 31.95
C ARG A 591 6.05 6.21 31.62
N VAL A 592 5.48 5.74 30.51
CA VAL A 592 4.08 5.95 30.08
C VAL A 592 3.52 4.61 29.60
N ALA A 593 2.21 4.48 29.37
CA ALA A 593 1.67 3.27 28.75
C ALA A 593 2.22 3.12 27.32
N VAL A 594 2.82 1.98 26.98
CA VAL A 594 3.46 1.76 25.66
C VAL A 594 2.75 0.64 24.93
N HIS A 595 2.47 0.86 23.65
CA HIS A 595 2.03 -0.14 22.69
C HIS A 595 3.07 -0.25 21.58
N CYS A 596 3.79 -1.36 21.54
CA CYS A 596 4.90 -1.59 20.62
C CYS A 596 4.48 -2.56 19.51
N LEU A 597 4.22 -2.02 18.32
CA LEU A 597 3.82 -2.76 17.13
C LEU A 597 5.03 -2.95 16.21
N TYR A 598 5.29 -4.18 15.80
CA TYR A 598 6.44 -4.52 14.96
C TYR A 598 6.10 -5.61 13.95
N GLY A 599 6.65 -5.47 12.73
CA GLY A 599 6.50 -6.47 11.67
C GLY A 599 7.42 -7.68 11.87
N THR A 600 6.98 -8.84 11.37
CA THR A 600 7.75 -10.10 11.34
C THR A 600 7.47 -10.82 10.02
N GLY A 601 8.35 -11.76 9.65
CA GLY A 601 8.18 -12.60 8.46
C GLY A 601 8.41 -11.87 7.14
N VAL A 602 9.07 -10.71 7.15
CA VAL A 602 9.50 -9.97 5.96
C VAL A 602 11.03 -9.99 5.89
N ASP A 603 11.58 -10.42 4.75
CA ASP A 603 13.02 -10.49 4.52
C ASP A 603 13.68 -9.13 4.77
N THR A 604 14.48 -9.04 5.83
CA THR A 604 15.05 -7.78 6.30
C THR A 604 16.58 -7.83 6.22
N PRO A 605 17.26 -6.88 5.55
CA PRO A 605 18.71 -6.89 5.42
C PRO A 605 19.42 -6.99 6.78
N GLU A 606 20.27 -8.00 6.94
CA GLU A 606 20.99 -8.30 8.20
C GLU A 606 22.51 -8.24 8.02
N SER A 607 23.04 -8.64 6.85
CA SER A 607 24.45 -8.49 6.52
C SER A 607 24.69 -8.30 5.01
N PHE A 608 25.87 -7.79 4.65
CA PHE A 608 26.22 -7.36 3.30
C PHE A 608 27.55 -7.95 2.86
N VAL A 609 27.54 -8.78 1.81
CA VAL A 609 28.74 -9.41 1.24
C VAL A 609 29.17 -8.66 0.00
N TYR A 610 30.28 -7.94 0.11
CA TYR A 610 30.88 -7.16 -0.96
C TYR A 610 31.93 -7.98 -1.71
N SER A 611 31.80 -8.04 -3.04
CA SER A 611 32.87 -8.51 -3.92
C SER A 611 33.94 -7.43 -4.12
N GLU A 612 33.51 -6.17 -4.13
CA GLU A 612 34.34 -4.98 -4.25
C GLU A 612 33.73 -3.90 -3.35
N PHE A 613 34.53 -3.29 -2.48
CA PHE A 613 34.07 -2.38 -1.42
C PHE A 613 34.83 -1.05 -1.50
N PRO A 614 34.17 0.12 -1.37
CA PRO A 614 32.77 0.34 -1.00
C PRO A 614 31.86 0.81 -2.15
N ASP A 615 32.28 0.70 -3.41
CA ASP A 615 31.60 1.36 -4.54
C ASP A 615 30.76 0.43 -5.44
N LYS A 616 30.62 -0.85 -5.08
CA LYS A 616 29.81 -1.82 -5.82
C LYS A 616 28.80 -2.49 -4.90
N ASP A 617 27.57 -2.68 -5.37
CA ASP A 617 26.50 -3.22 -4.54
C ASP A 617 26.83 -4.61 -3.97
N PRO A 618 26.44 -4.89 -2.72
CA PRO A 618 26.69 -6.16 -2.07
C PRO A 618 25.63 -7.21 -2.47
N LYS A 619 25.97 -8.47 -2.24
CA LYS A 619 24.94 -9.48 -2.02
C LYS A 619 24.39 -9.31 -0.59
N VAL A 620 23.09 -9.10 -0.47
CA VAL A 620 22.40 -8.94 0.82
C VAL A 620 22.08 -10.32 1.40
N GLN A 621 22.30 -10.48 2.70
CA GLN A 621 21.76 -11.58 3.49
C GLN A 621 20.62 -11.05 4.35
N PHE A 622 19.52 -11.80 4.37
CA PHE A 622 18.29 -11.39 5.03
C PHE A 622 18.07 -12.18 6.33
N GLY A 623 17.62 -11.48 7.35
CA GLY A 623 17.06 -12.03 8.57
C GLY A 623 15.59 -11.62 8.72
N ASP A 624 15.04 -11.82 9.91
CA ASP A 624 13.64 -11.50 10.22
C ASP A 624 13.43 -10.02 10.59
N GLY A 625 12.25 -9.49 10.29
CA GLY A 625 11.84 -8.11 10.56
C GLY A 625 10.66 -7.67 9.70
N ASP A 626 10.61 -6.37 9.40
CA ASP A 626 9.57 -5.73 8.60
C ASP A 626 10.05 -5.26 7.21
N GLY A 627 11.23 -5.71 6.76
CA GLY A 627 11.87 -5.30 5.50
C GLY A 627 12.88 -4.15 5.67
N THR A 628 12.79 -3.39 6.77
CA THR A 628 13.75 -2.33 7.11
C THR A 628 14.34 -2.51 8.50
N VAL A 629 13.50 -2.72 9.51
CA VAL A 629 13.86 -2.86 10.91
C VAL A 629 14.01 -4.32 11.27
N ASN A 630 15.23 -4.71 11.64
CA ASN A 630 15.52 -6.06 12.10
C ASN A 630 14.72 -6.37 13.37
N LEU A 631 14.20 -7.60 13.49
CA LEU A 631 13.37 -8.01 14.62
C LEU A 631 14.07 -7.80 15.97
N VAL A 632 15.37 -8.08 16.05
CA VAL A 632 16.20 -7.86 17.25
C VAL A 632 16.17 -6.41 17.73
N SER A 633 16.02 -5.45 16.82
CA SER A 633 15.88 -4.04 17.10
C SER A 633 14.47 -3.70 17.58
N ALA A 634 13.45 -4.11 16.83
CA ALA A 634 12.05 -3.78 17.13
C ALA A 634 11.57 -4.32 18.49
N MET A 635 12.07 -5.49 18.91
CA MET A 635 11.66 -6.14 20.15
C MET A 635 12.23 -5.51 21.44
N GLN A 636 13.08 -4.49 21.36
CA GLN A 636 13.71 -3.94 22.56
C GLN A 636 12.73 -3.33 23.56
N CYS A 637 11.56 -2.87 23.13
CA CYS A 637 10.49 -2.43 24.02
C CYS A 637 10.07 -3.50 25.05
N ARG A 638 10.31 -4.80 24.81
CA ARG A 638 10.07 -5.89 25.77
C ARG A 638 10.80 -5.67 27.10
N ARG A 639 11.96 -5.02 27.09
CA ARG A 639 12.75 -4.77 28.31
C ARG A 639 12.00 -3.86 29.29
N TRP A 640 11.11 -3.00 28.79
CA TRP A 640 10.39 -2.01 29.60
C TRP A 640 9.30 -2.62 30.47
N ILE A 641 8.82 -3.83 30.18
CA ILE A 641 7.79 -4.54 30.98
C ILE A 641 8.16 -4.59 32.48
N ARG A 642 9.46 -4.66 32.80
CA ARG A 642 9.97 -4.73 34.19
C ARG A 642 10.69 -3.47 34.65
N GLN A 643 10.79 -2.44 33.81
CA GLN A 643 11.55 -1.21 34.11
C GLN A 643 10.67 0.00 34.42
N GLN A 644 9.35 -0.10 34.18
CA GLN A 644 8.39 0.94 34.49
C GLN A 644 7.12 0.35 35.12
N LYS A 645 6.32 1.21 35.78
CA LYS A 645 5.06 0.82 36.40
C LYS A 645 3.92 0.71 35.38
N GLN A 646 3.95 1.59 34.38
CA GLN A 646 2.94 1.69 33.33
C GLN A 646 3.03 0.48 32.38
N PRO A 647 1.89 0.01 31.82
CA PRO A 647 1.87 -1.20 31.01
C PRO A 647 2.67 -1.06 29.72
N VAL A 648 3.25 -2.18 29.27
CA VAL A 648 3.94 -2.29 27.98
C VAL A 648 3.35 -3.47 27.22
N GLN A 649 2.65 -3.18 26.13
CA GLN A 649 2.02 -4.17 25.26
C GLN A 649 2.85 -4.35 24.00
N LEU A 650 3.07 -5.60 23.60
CA LEU A 650 3.75 -5.95 22.36
C LEU A 650 2.73 -6.56 21.41
N LYS A 651 2.74 -6.10 20.16
CA LYS A 651 1.84 -6.58 19.11
C LYS A 651 2.65 -6.88 17.86
N GLU A 652 2.79 -8.17 17.60
CA GLU A 652 3.36 -8.67 16.35
C GLU A 652 2.39 -8.43 15.18
N LEU A 653 2.94 -7.99 14.05
CA LEU A 653 2.26 -7.75 12.78
C LEU A 653 2.90 -8.64 11.70
N ARG A 654 2.52 -9.92 11.67
CA ARG A 654 3.12 -10.90 10.75
C ARG A 654 2.83 -10.55 9.28
N GLY A 655 3.88 -10.58 8.46
CA GLY A 655 3.86 -10.26 7.03
C GLY A 655 3.69 -8.77 6.72
N ASN A 656 3.73 -7.89 7.73
CA ASN A 656 3.49 -6.47 7.56
C ASN A 656 4.82 -5.74 7.33
N GLU A 657 4.97 -5.14 6.15
CA GLU A 657 6.15 -4.40 5.74
C GLU A 657 6.22 -3.03 6.46
N HIS A 658 7.44 -2.50 6.60
CA HIS A 658 7.78 -1.31 7.38
C HIS A 658 6.84 -0.12 7.12
N ILE A 659 6.44 0.13 5.88
CA ILE A 659 5.62 1.28 5.48
C ILE A 659 4.18 0.90 5.30
N ALA A 660 3.95 -0.27 4.72
CA ALA A 660 2.62 -0.87 4.60
C ALA A 660 1.91 -0.93 5.97
N MET A 661 2.64 -1.00 7.08
CA MET A 661 2.03 -1.00 8.41
C MET A 661 1.20 0.25 8.72
N LEU A 662 1.45 1.40 8.08
CA LEU A 662 0.67 2.63 8.27
C LEU A 662 -0.70 2.60 7.58
N SER A 663 -0.83 1.82 6.52
CA SER A 663 -2.10 1.60 5.80
C SER A 663 -2.76 0.27 6.15
N ASN A 664 -2.05 -0.61 6.89
CA ASN A 664 -2.55 -1.92 7.26
C ASN A 664 -3.73 -1.84 8.23
N LEU A 665 -4.82 -2.53 7.89
CA LEU A 665 -6.05 -2.54 8.68
C LEU A 665 -5.89 -3.12 10.08
N THR A 666 -4.98 -4.08 10.29
CA THR A 666 -4.69 -4.63 11.63
C THR A 666 -4.04 -3.55 12.50
N THR A 667 -3.09 -2.79 11.95
CA THR A 667 -2.48 -1.65 12.63
C THR A 667 -3.52 -0.59 12.95
N ILE A 668 -4.29 -0.15 11.95
CA ILE A 668 -5.33 0.87 12.08
C ILE A 668 -6.38 0.45 13.13
N SER A 669 -6.82 -0.80 13.09
CA SER A 669 -7.77 -1.35 14.08
C SER A 669 -7.20 -1.38 15.49
N TYR A 670 -5.92 -1.71 15.64
CA TYR A 670 -5.25 -1.69 16.94
C TYR A 670 -5.13 -0.25 17.46
N VAL A 671 -4.73 0.71 16.60
CA VAL A 671 -4.70 2.13 16.97
C VAL A 671 -6.07 2.62 17.42
N LYS A 672 -7.14 2.26 16.69
CA LYS A 672 -8.52 2.57 17.09
C LYS A 672 -8.82 2.07 18.50
N GLN A 673 -8.47 0.81 18.80
CA GLN A 673 -8.67 0.25 20.14
C GLN A 673 -7.95 1.07 21.21
N VAL A 674 -6.68 1.44 21.00
CA VAL A 674 -5.92 2.27 21.96
C VAL A 674 -6.56 3.64 22.18
N LEU A 675 -7.00 4.30 21.11
CA LEU A 675 -7.60 5.64 21.19
C LEU A 675 -8.92 5.64 21.97
N PHE A 676 -9.79 4.65 21.71
CA PHE A 676 -11.13 4.55 22.30
C PHE A 676 -11.21 3.67 23.56
N THR A 677 -10.08 3.15 24.06
CA THR A 677 -10.06 2.48 25.37
C THR A 677 -10.36 3.51 26.47
N PRO A 678 -11.28 3.21 27.42
CA PRO A 678 -11.67 4.10 28.50
C PRO A 678 -10.51 4.62 29.36
#